data_AF-A0AA91U3K3-F1
#
_entry.id   AF-A0AA91U3K3-F1
#
_cell.length_a   1.000
_cell.length_b   1.000
_cell.length_c   1.000
_cell.angle_alpha   90.00
_cell.angle_beta   90.00
_cell.angle_gamma   90.00
#
_symmetry.space_group_name_H-M   'P 1'
#
loop_
_entity.id
_entity.type
_entity.pdbx_description
1 polymer ?
#
loop_
_entity_poly.entity_id
_entity_poly.type
_entity_poly.pdbx_seq_one_letter_code
_entity_poly.pdbx_strand_id
1 'polypeptide(L)'
;MALSLRLLLLCCSFLLAFPSHAQTVEPLLIEQTDLRVNLSSHVLLLEDPEAGFSVDQIHDSSGRSWQPVTGKYPNMGKTGSAWWLRFAIDNPSSASISGVIEINYPILDNLQLFQFGADKPMREQHSGDHLLLGERPMQVRNPWMPVELTPGRNDFYLRVETSSTVFVPLYFSTWPAAAANLEVSMLANGLFYGVLLGLFAYNLFLYMALRERSYLWYLIYNMNMLLFMAAFDGLLWKWLPMGVSFQSISIYSLMFLHCIVASQFSRHFLHTRERFPRIDWLLRCVIIIVGLTLISLPLIGLNLYNLAASLYVLLSSAILLATGLYVWRKGFRYGSYYTLAWGLLLCSLMLSTAGSLGIELAISYGTDWVKLGICVELFILSLGLADRINALKEARYKADEQAQQARLEAAAQGRFLAKMSHEIRTPLNGVLGMLQLLRDTRLDNNQRFYVETINSSGNALISVINDILDYARIESGQVRLERIEFDIEQLLSDSCSLFTAEALKKSLAIYCSLDPEVPGLLIGDPTRLKQVLLNLMSNAVKFTEQGHIAVHVSRLTTAPDNVVRLQFDISDTGIGISADARHQLFMSFAQADSSTTRRYGGSGLGLTISQELAKLMGGQIRVESQPGTGSCFSFTLDFELVSATADIAAEASRGSTALRPAWLVSQNPAEFASYRVLLMRFGYNPQPLSLDQLSSSQRSGLLFASTAGLDRTQLASLNQALQAHRGAALVVCSVHLRQVLSACGTGHCRLCNAPITPVQMHKALAELDMASDSHVAATEYDLDVFPNPLGRSLSVLVAEDNPVNQMVVRGLLEKRGCMVKLVTNGAEALAVYRANPEQFQLILMDGEMPVMDGFEATRQIRAFERQHRLPAVTIVALTAHIFDSHRQAGVEAGMNDYLAKPVQRDALYAVIDALLNRDKAR
;
A
#
# COMPACT_ATOMS: atom_id res chain seq x y z
N MET A 1 37.43 42.36 -48.84
CA MET A 1 38.22 41.16 -48.47
C MET A 1 39.63 41.12 -49.06
N ALA A 2 39.91 41.68 -50.26
CA ALA A 2 41.27 41.67 -50.82
C ALA A 2 42.22 42.77 -50.30
N LEU A 3 41.69 43.86 -49.72
CA LEU A 3 42.51 44.96 -49.18
C LEU A 3 43.01 44.70 -47.74
N SER A 4 42.22 43.97 -46.93
CA SER A 4 42.56 43.61 -45.54
C SER A 4 43.63 42.51 -45.46
N LEU A 5 43.69 41.61 -46.46
CA LEU A 5 44.71 40.56 -46.54
C LEU A 5 46.08 41.10 -47.00
N ARG A 6 46.10 42.16 -47.82
CA ARG A 6 47.34 42.84 -48.24
C ARG A 6 47.93 43.75 -47.15
N LEU A 7 47.09 44.34 -46.29
CA LEU A 7 47.58 45.12 -45.14
C LEU A 7 48.21 44.24 -44.05
N LEU A 8 47.69 43.01 -43.89
CA LEU A 8 48.24 42.04 -42.94
C LEU A 8 49.58 41.45 -43.42
N LEU A 9 49.73 41.22 -44.74
CA LEU A 9 50.98 40.76 -45.33
C LEU A 9 52.07 41.86 -45.41
N LEU A 10 51.69 43.14 -45.50
CA LEU A 10 52.64 44.27 -45.44
C LEU A 10 53.10 44.62 -44.02
N CYS A 11 52.30 44.30 -42.99
CA CYS A 11 52.75 44.42 -41.59
C CYS A 11 53.69 43.27 -41.18
N CYS A 12 53.59 42.10 -41.83
CA CYS A 12 54.49 40.97 -41.59
C CYS A 12 55.89 41.13 -42.24
N SER A 13 56.08 42.04 -43.19
CA SER A 13 57.37 42.23 -43.87
C SER A 13 58.23 43.40 -43.33
N PHE A 14 57.74 44.16 -42.33
CA PHE A 14 58.47 45.30 -41.75
C PHE A 14 59.04 45.04 -40.34
N LEU A 15 58.96 43.80 -39.84
CA LEU A 15 59.55 43.37 -38.56
C LEU A 15 60.75 42.42 -38.73
N LEU A 16 61.36 42.37 -39.92
CA LEU A 16 62.57 41.61 -40.22
C LEU A 16 63.74 42.55 -40.54
N ALA A 17 64.23 43.26 -39.52
CA ALA A 17 65.60 43.81 -39.48
C ALA A 17 65.86 44.44 -38.10
N PHE A 18 66.05 43.62 -37.07
CA PHE A 18 66.82 44.06 -35.90
C PHE A 18 68.19 43.37 -35.96
N PRO A 19 69.31 44.14 -35.88
CA PRO A 19 70.63 43.56 -35.86
C PRO A 19 70.80 42.74 -34.57
N SER A 20 71.21 41.48 -34.73
CA SER A 20 71.57 40.55 -33.67
C SER A 20 72.78 41.09 -32.87
N HIS A 21 72.52 41.96 -31.92
CA HIS A 21 73.42 42.24 -30.82
C HIS A 21 73.16 41.18 -29.76
N ALA A 22 74.23 40.57 -29.24
CA ALA A 22 74.16 39.66 -28.11
C ALA A 22 73.42 40.34 -26.95
N GLN A 23 72.17 39.97 -26.69
CA GLN A 23 71.43 40.46 -25.53
C GLN A 23 72.10 39.85 -24.29
N THR A 24 72.89 40.67 -23.60
CA THR A 24 73.49 40.32 -22.31
C THR A 24 72.37 40.25 -21.27
N VAL A 25 72.16 39.09 -20.66
CA VAL A 25 71.29 38.96 -19.48
C VAL A 25 71.85 39.86 -18.38
N GLU A 26 71.11 40.90 -17.99
CA GLU A 26 71.42 41.67 -16.78
C GLU A 26 71.25 40.74 -15.57
N PRO A 27 72.33 40.45 -14.83
CA PRO A 27 72.24 39.50 -13.73
C PRO A 27 71.47 40.11 -12.56
N LEU A 28 70.62 39.31 -11.92
CA LEU A 28 69.92 39.73 -10.70
C LEU A 28 70.91 39.78 -9.53
N LEU A 29 71.05 40.95 -8.91
CA LEU A 29 71.91 41.17 -7.74
C LEU A 29 71.22 40.66 -6.45
N ILE A 30 71.90 39.81 -5.67
CA ILE A 30 71.38 39.30 -4.39
C ILE A 30 72.17 39.86 -3.21
N GLU A 31 71.59 40.82 -2.48
CA GLU A 31 72.24 41.48 -1.34
C GLU A 31 71.80 40.94 0.04
N GLN A 32 70.69 40.19 0.11
CA GLN A 32 70.06 39.77 1.38
C GLN A 32 70.11 38.24 1.59
N THR A 33 70.19 37.82 2.86
CA THR A 33 70.31 36.41 3.27
C THR A 33 68.96 35.70 3.49
N ASP A 34 67.85 36.42 3.57
CA ASP A 34 66.49 35.85 3.68
C ASP A 34 65.61 36.41 2.54
N LEU A 35 65.85 35.88 1.34
CA LEU A 35 65.31 36.41 0.09
C LEU A 35 64.61 35.32 -0.72
N ARG A 36 63.43 35.65 -1.26
CA ARG A 36 62.69 34.89 -2.28
C ARG A 36 62.27 35.84 -3.40
N VAL A 37 62.82 35.66 -4.60
CA VAL A 37 62.62 36.58 -5.73
C VAL A 37 62.09 35.85 -6.96
N ASN A 38 61.13 36.46 -7.64
CA ASN A 38 60.63 36.00 -8.94
C ASN A 38 61.67 36.32 -10.01
N LEU A 39 62.17 35.31 -10.72
CA LEU A 39 63.20 35.47 -11.73
C LEU A 39 62.66 35.88 -13.10
N SER A 40 61.34 35.87 -13.30
CA SER A 40 60.70 35.99 -14.63
C SER A 40 61.13 37.22 -15.42
N SER A 41 61.32 38.38 -14.79
CA SER A 41 61.74 39.62 -15.47
C SER A 41 63.21 39.62 -15.93
N HIS A 42 64.01 38.63 -15.48
CA HIS A 42 65.42 38.45 -15.82
C HIS A 42 65.66 37.16 -16.63
N VAL A 43 64.57 36.52 -17.08
CA VAL A 43 64.62 35.30 -17.88
C VAL A 43 64.49 35.64 -19.36
N LEU A 44 65.34 35.01 -20.15
CA LEU A 44 65.26 34.96 -21.60
C LEU A 44 64.79 33.57 -22.05
N LEU A 45 63.95 33.54 -23.07
CA LEU A 45 63.33 32.35 -23.63
C LEU A 45 63.91 32.03 -25.02
N LEU A 46 64.08 30.74 -25.29
CA LEU A 46 64.41 30.22 -26.62
C LEU A 46 63.58 28.95 -26.87
N GLU A 47 62.90 28.91 -28.00
CA GLU A 47 62.16 27.73 -28.46
C GLU A 47 63.10 26.75 -29.16
N ASP A 48 62.97 25.46 -28.84
CA ASP A 48 63.65 24.33 -29.47
C ASP A 48 62.59 23.38 -30.06
N PRO A 49 62.13 23.62 -31.32
CA PRO A 49 61.00 22.90 -31.92
C PRO A 49 61.24 21.40 -32.12
N GLU A 50 62.50 21.00 -32.31
CA GLU A 50 62.90 19.60 -32.54
C GLU A 50 63.45 18.93 -31.28
N ALA A 51 63.50 19.65 -30.15
CA ALA A 51 64.11 19.21 -28.89
C ALA A 51 65.55 18.70 -29.05
N GLY A 52 66.29 19.23 -30.03
CA GLY A 52 67.58 18.71 -30.48
C GLY A 52 68.81 19.48 -29.98
N PHE A 53 68.62 20.63 -29.32
CA PHE A 53 69.74 21.45 -28.89
C PHE A 53 70.43 20.88 -27.64
N SER A 54 71.76 20.80 -27.66
CA SER A 54 72.55 20.48 -26.47
C SER A 54 72.91 21.73 -25.67
N VAL A 55 73.21 21.57 -24.38
CA VAL A 55 73.60 22.69 -23.50
C VAL A 55 74.85 23.40 -24.01
N ASP A 56 75.85 22.67 -24.52
CA ASP A 56 77.09 23.26 -25.06
C ASP A 56 76.79 24.15 -26.29
N GLN A 57 75.89 23.71 -27.18
CA GLN A 57 75.46 24.50 -28.33
C GLN A 57 74.69 25.78 -27.94
N ILE A 58 74.01 25.75 -26.80
CA ILE A 58 73.23 26.89 -26.28
C ILE A 58 74.13 27.84 -25.49
N HIS A 59 75.14 27.33 -24.80
CA HIS A 59 76.11 28.12 -24.06
C HIS A 59 77.04 28.89 -24.99
N ASP A 60 77.56 28.24 -26.04
CA ASP A 60 78.55 28.83 -26.96
C ASP A 60 77.93 29.72 -28.06
N SER A 61 76.61 29.69 -28.26
CA SER A 61 75.99 30.36 -29.40
C SER A 61 75.77 31.86 -29.21
N SER A 62 76.80 32.65 -29.52
CA SER A 62 76.67 34.06 -29.87
C SER A 62 75.94 34.20 -31.23
N GLY A 63 74.61 34.27 -31.22
CA GLY A 63 73.82 34.52 -32.43
C GLY A 63 72.36 34.05 -32.45
N ARG A 64 71.87 33.35 -31.41
CA ARG A 64 70.46 32.92 -31.34
C ARG A 64 69.55 34.03 -30.79
N SER A 65 68.34 34.16 -31.33
CA SER A 65 67.37 35.19 -30.94
C SER A 65 66.62 34.79 -29.67
N TRP A 66 67.19 35.12 -28.51
CA TRP A 66 66.53 35.02 -27.21
C TRP A 66 65.42 36.08 -27.08
N GLN A 67 64.30 35.72 -26.43
CA GLN A 67 63.17 36.63 -26.21
C GLN A 67 62.94 36.87 -24.71
N PRO A 68 62.77 38.12 -24.24
CA PRO A 68 62.43 38.37 -22.85
C PRO A 68 61.00 37.90 -22.52
N VAL A 69 60.77 37.50 -21.28
CA VAL A 69 59.42 37.18 -20.78
C VAL A 69 58.59 38.45 -20.70
N THR A 70 57.44 38.49 -21.38
CA THR A 70 56.52 39.65 -21.35
C THR A 70 55.52 39.63 -20.19
N GLY A 71 55.40 38.48 -19.54
CA GLY A 71 54.40 38.17 -18.51
C GLY A 71 54.89 38.17 -17.08
N LYS A 72 53.98 37.92 -16.12
CA LYS A 72 54.36 37.72 -14.70
C LYS A 72 55.19 36.44 -14.50
N TYR A 73 54.96 35.44 -15.36
CA TYR A 73 55.68 34.16 -15.40
C TYR A 73 55.86 33.71 -16.85
N PRO A 74 56.93 32.94 -17.16
CA PRO A 74 57.02 32.20 -18.42
C PRO A 74 55.80 31.28 -18.62
N ASN A 75 55.00 31.57 -19.63
CA ASN A 75 53.82 30.80 -20.01
C ASN A 75 53.70 30.73 -21.53
N MET A 76 53.96 29.55 -22.10
CA MET A 76 53.92 29.32 -23.55
C MET A 76 52.68 28.52 -23.96
N GLY A 77 51.79 28.22 -23.01
CA GLY A 77 50.62 27.40 -23.27
C GLY A 77 51.01 25.94 -23.54
N LYS A 78 50.19 25.24 -24.32
CA LYS A 78 50.49 23.87 -24.77
C LYS A 78 51.26 23.92 -26.09
N THR A 79 52.51 23.47 -26.09
CA THR A 79 53.40 23.42 -27.27
C THR A 79 54.03 22.04 -27.39
N GLY A 80 54.39 21.63 -28.61
CA GLY A 80 55.20 20.42 -28.82
C GLY A 80 56.70 20.64 -28.68
N SER A 81 57.14 21.90 -28.63
CA SER A 81 58.54 22.31 -28.57
C SER A 81 59.12 22.17 -27.17
N ALA A 82 60.42 21.88 -27.07
CA ALA A 82 61.19 22.07 -25.85
C ALA A 82 61.51 23.57 -25.69
N TRP A 83 61.61 24.05 -24.45
CA TRP A 83 61.88 25.46 -24.16
C TRP A 83 63.11 25.61 -23.28
N TRP A 84 63.96 26.55 -23.66
CA TRP A 84 65.15 26.92 -22.90
C TRP A 84 64.95 28.28 -22.24
N LEU A 85 65.19 28.32 -20.93
CA LEU A 85 65.15 29.51 -20.10
C LEU A 85 66.57 29.84 -19.66
N ARG A 86 67.06 31.04 -19.99
CA ARG A 86 68.37 31.54 -19.58
C ARG A 86 68.22 32.70 -18.60
N PHE A 87 68.92 32.63 -17.48
CA PHE A 87 68.96 33.70 -16.49
C PHE A 87 70.32 33.70 -15.77
N ALA A 88 70.69 34.84 -15.18
CA ALA A 88 71.95 34.99 -14.46
C ALA A 88 71.69 35.62 -13.10
N ILE A 89 72.41 35.15 -12.09
CA ILE A 89 72.34 35.66 -10.72
C ILE A 89 73.75 36.09 -10.31
N ASP A 90 73.90 37.34 -9.87
CA ASP A 90 75.17 37.85 -9.37
C ASP A 90 75.19 37.79 -7.84
N ASN A 91 76.23 37.15 -7.31
CA ASN A 91 76.49 37.09 -5.88
C ASN A 91 77.61 38.10 -5.53
N PRO A 92 77.28 39.30 -5.05
CA PRO A 92 78.28 40.32 -4.69
C PRO A 92 79.05 39.97 -3.40
N SER A 93 78.61 38.95 -2.64
CA SER A 93 79.27 38.51 -1.42
C SER A 93 80.55 37.72 -1.71
N SER A 94 81.54 37.86 -0.84
CA SER A 94 82.76 37.02 -0.87
C SER A 94 82.51 35.57 -0.43
N ALA A 95 81.32 35.26 0.10
CA ALA A 95 80.92 33.92 0.52
C ALA A 95 79.88 33.31 -0.44
N SER A 96 79.92 31.98 -0.62
CA SER A 96 78.89 31.27 -1.37
C SER A 96 77.52 31.38 -0.69
N ILE A 97 76.46 31.64 -1.47
CA ILE A 97 75.08 31.64 -0.99
C ILE A 97 74.41 30.34 -1.41
N SER A 98 73.93 29.57 -0.44
CA SER A 98 73.14 28.36 -0.71
C SER A 98 71.66 28.68 -0.80
N GLY A 99 71.00 28.15 -1.83
CA GLY A 99 69.57 28.34 -2.03
C GLY A 99 68.98 27.28 -2.95
N VAL A 100 67.83 27.59 -3.50
CA VAL A 100 67.05 26.69 -4.34
C VAL A 100 66.39 27.47 -5.46
N ILE A 101 66.41 26.87 -6.65
CA ILE A 101 65.55 27.29 -7.76
C ILE A 101 64.21 26.57 -7.56
N GLU A 102 63.17 27.34 -7.26
CA GLU A 102 61.80 26.84 -7.10
C GLU A 102 61.04 27.02 -8.42
N ILE A 103 60.46 25.94 -8.92
CA ILE A 103 59.45 25.99 -9.98
C ILE A 103 58.12 25.64 -9.35
N ASN A 104 57.26 26.64 -9.13
CA ASN A 104 55.99 26.45 -8.42
C ASN A 104 54.87 25.88 -9.31
N TYR A 105 55.19 24.84 -10.06
CA TYR A 105 54.26 24.12 -10.91
C TYR A 105 54.64 22.63 -10.96
N PRO A 106 53.82 21.71 -10.43
CA PRO A 106 54.22 20.32 -10.21
C PRO A 106 54.10 19.41 -11.44
N ILE A 107 53.45 19.85 -12.53
CA ILE A 107 53.09 19.04 -13.70
C ILE A 107 53.96 19.44 -14.90
N LEU A 108 55.26 19.17 -14.80
CA LEU A 108 56.25 19.41 -15.85
C LEU A 108 57.07 18.13 -16.03
N ASP A 109 56.93 17.49 -17.19
CA ASP A 109 57.42 16.14 -17.47
C ASP A 109 58.93 16.02 -17.18
N ASN A 110 59.75 16.77 -17.91
CA ASN A 110 61.20 16.75 -17.80
C ASN A 110 61.76 18.16 -17.63
N LEU A 111 62.58 18.34 -16.60
CA LEU A 111 63.28 19.57 -16.29
C LEU A 111 64.77 19.29 -16.12
N GLN A 112 65.61 20.05 -16.81
CA GLN A 112 67.07 19.94 -16.70
C GLN A 112 67.65 21.32 -16.41
N LEU A 113 68.29 21.48 -15.25
CA LEU A 113 68.96 22.71 -14.86
C LEU A 113 70.47 22.54 -14.98
N PHE A 114 71.09 23.45 -15.73
CA PHE A 114 72.52 23.55 -15.92
C PHE A 114 73.01 24.84 -15.26
N GLN A 115 74.00 24.73 -14.38
CA GLN A 115 74.65 25.85 -13.70
C GLN A 115 76.11 25.98 -14.15
N PHE A 116 76.49 27.18 -14.58
CA PHE A 116 77.86 27.58 -14.92
C PHE A 116 78.36 28.63 -13.91
N GLY A 117 79.49 28.36 -13.27
CA GLY A 117 80.17 29.29 -12.36
C GLY A 117 81.59 29.60 -12.85
N ALA A 118 82.19 30.67 -12.34
CA ALA A 118 83.46 31.22 -12.86
C ALA A 118 84.64 30.22 -12.88
N ASP A 119 84.67 29.21 -11.98
CA ASP A 119 85.78 28.24 -11.84
C ASP A 119 85.32 26.79 -11.50
N LYS A 120 84.03 26.45 -11.61
CA LYS A 120 83.49 25.10 -11.28
C LYS A 120 82.98 24.37 -12.55
N PRO A 121 83.10 23.03 -12.62
CA PRO A 121 82.50 22.25 -13.72
C PRO A 121 80.98 22.43 -13.75
N MET A 122 80.39 22.36 -14.95
CA MET A 122 78.93 22.45 -15.16
C MET A 122 78.20 21.48 -14.24
N ARG A 123 77.30 22.00 -13.41
CA ARG A 123 76.43 21.18 -12.55
C ARG A 123 75.09 20.99 -13.24
N GLU A 124 74.73 19.74 -13.48
CA GLU A 124 73.46 19.33 -14.07
C GLU A 124 72.56 18.69 -13.02
N GLN A 125 71.27 19.05 -13.04
CA GLN A 125 70.24 18.47 -12.18
C GLN A 125 68.98 18.17 -12.99
N HIS A 126 68.40 17.00 -12.77
CA HIS A 126 67.17 16.57 -13.43
C HIS A 126 66.01 16.56 -12.44
N SER A 127 64.85 17.05 -12.84
CA SER A 127 63.61 17.00 -12.05
C SER A 127 62.41 16.90 -13.00
N GLY A 128 61.20 16.79 -12.45
CA GLY A 128 59.96 16.74 -13.25
C GLY A 128 59.01 15.68 -12.71
N ASP A 129 57.78 15.62 -13.24
CA ASP A 129 56.79 14.64 -12.83
C ASP A 129 56.92 13.27 -13.50
N HIS A 130 57.81 13.14 -14.50
CA HIS A 130 58.24 11.83 -15.00
C HIS A 130 59.29 11.14 -14.12
N LEU A 131 59.82 11.82 -13.10
CA LEU A 131 60.69 11.22 -12.09
C LEU A 131 59.90 10.93 -10.81
N LEU A 132 60.14 9.77 -10.21
CA LEU A 132 59.59 9.44 -8.90
C LEU A 132 60.12 10.43 -7.85
N LEU A 133 59.33 10.72 -6.81
CA LEU A 133 59.70 11.74 -5.81
C LEU A 133 61.07 11.46 -5.16
N GLY A 134 61.44 10.19 -4.98
CA GLY A 134 62.74 9.78 -4.43
C GLY A 134 63.93 9.94 -5.37
N GLU A 135 63.69 10.07 -6.69
CA GLU A 135 64.71 10.26 -7.72
C GLU A 135 64.99 11.75 -8.00
N ARG A 136 64.14 12.64 -7.49
CA ARG A 136 64.30 14.09 -7.64
C ARG A 136 65.37 14.64 -6.69
N PRO A 137 66.04 15.75 -7.03
CA PRO A 137 67.04 16.40 -6.19
C PRO A 137 66.53 16.75 -4.80
N MET A 138 65.24 17.11 -4.71
CA MET A 138 64.55 17.37 -3.46
C MET A 138 63.19 16.66 -3.44
N GLN A 139 62.88 15.99 -2.33
CA GLN A 139 61.63 15.23 -2.14
C GLN A 139 60.47 16.11 -1.71
N VAL A 140 60.25 17.20 -2.45
CA VAL A 140 59.14 18.15 -2.23
C VAL A 140 58.18 18.13 -3.41
N ARG A 141 56.97 18.62 -3.17
CA ARG A 141 55.86 18.58 -4.14
C ARG A 141 56.20 19.25 -5.47
N ASN A 142 56.73 20.47 -5.40
CA ASN A 142 57.11 21.27 -6.57
C ASN A 142 58.57 21.01 -6.94
N PRO A 143 58.96 21.02 -8.22
CA PRO A 143 60.35 20.84 -8.64
C PRO A 143 61.28 21.89 -8.00
N TRP A 144 62.11 21.43 -7.06
CA TRP A 144 63.10 22.25 -6.35
C TRP A 144 64.48 21.73 -6.67
N MET A 145 65.33 22.62 -7.20
CA MET A 145 66.69 22.28 -7.61
C MET A 145 67.68 23.09 -6.76
N PRO A 146 68.39 22.45 -5.80
CA PRO A 146 69.31 23.14 -4.92
C PRO A 146 70.50 23.71 -5.69
N VAL A 147 70.84 24.96 -5.44
CA VAL A 147 71.94 25.67 -6.10
C VAL A 147 72.87 26.32 -5.07
N GLU A 148 74.15 26.42 -5.42
CA GLU A 148 75.15 27.11 -4.63
C GLU A 148 75.72 28.24 -5.49
N LEU A 149 75.43 29.50 -5.13
CA LEU A 149 75.90 30.68 -5.86
C LEU A 149 77.33 31.00 -5.43
N THR A 150 78.31 30.77 -6.30
CA THR A 150 79.69 31.19 -6.04
C THR A 150 79.82 32.71 -6.12
N PRO A 151 80.82 33.35 -5.46
CA PRO A 151 81.07 34.78 -5.61
C PRO A 151 81.15 35.21 -7.09
N GLY A 152 80.48 36.30 -7.43
CA GLY A 152 80.33 36.80 -8.80
C GLY A 152 79.15 36.20 -9.59
N ARG A 153 79.25 36.25 -10.91
CA ARG A 153 78.18 35.89 -11.85
C ARG A 153 78.00 34.37 -11.94
N ASN A 154 76.76 33.90 -11.78
CA ASN A 154 76.34 32.51 -11.99
C ASN A 154 75.31 32.48 -13.12
N ASP A 155 75.61 31.76 -14.20
CA ASP A 155 74.71 31.63 -15.36
C ASP A 155 73.94 30.30 -15.29
N PHE A 156 72.63 30.36 -15.54
CA PHE A 156 71.73 29.22 -15.49
C PHE A 156 71.00 29.01 -16.81
N TYR A 157 70.87 27.75 -17.20
CA TYR A 157 70.07 27.30 -18.33
C TYR A 157 69.10 26.22 -17.83
N LEU A 158 67.80 26.45 -17.98
CA LEU A 158 66.76 25.50 -17.64
C LEU A 158 66.08 25.04 -18.93
N ARG A 159 66.17 23.75 -19.21
CA ARG A 159 65.42 23.10 -20.29
C ARG A 159 64.12 22.54 -19.73
N VAL A 160 63.02 22.84 -20.39
CA VAL A 160 61.67 22.39 -20.05
C VAL A 160 61.08 21.66 -21.25
N GLU A 161 60.75 20.38 -21.04
CA GLU A 161 60.07 19.55 -22.03
C GLU A 161 58.87 18.90 -21.34
N THR A 162 57.66 19.20 -21.81
CA THR A 162 56.42 18.66 -21.22
C THR A 162 55.34 18.49 -22.27
N SER A 163 54.54 17.43 -22.12
CA SER A 163 53.32 17.17 -22.89
C SER A 163 52.10 17.98 -22.41
N SER A 164 52.25 18.69 -21.28
CA SER A 164 51.24 19.54 -20.67
C SER A 164 51.40 21.01 -21.08
N THR A 165 50.91 21.95 -20.27
CA THR A 165 51.17 23.38 -20.43
C THR A 165 52.58 23.72 -19.96
N VAL A 166 53.35 24.40 -20.80
CA VAL A 166 54.63 25.01 -20.45
C VAL A 166 54.37 26.29 -19.65
N PHE A 167 54.24 26.12 -18.33
CA PHE A 167 54.07 27.20 -17.36
C PHE A 167 55.13 27.07 -16.27
N VAL A 168 56.04 28.05 -16.17
CA VAL A 168 57.25 27.94 -15.34
C VAL A 168 57.36 29.12 -14.38
N PRO A 169 56.61 29.15 -13.26
CA PRO A 169 56.75 30.17 -12.23
C PRO A 169 58.08 30.00 -11.51
N LEU A 170 59.09 30.72 -11.96
CA LEU A 170 60.48 30.52 -11.56
C LEU A 170 60.90 31.51 -10.46
N TYR A 171 61.42 30.97 -9.37
CA TYR A 171 61.92 31.75 -8.23
C TYR A 171 63.30 31.27 -7.81
N PHE A 172 64.11 32.20 -7.30
CA PHE A 172 65.25 31.85 -6.45
C PHE A 172 64.87 32.14 -5.00
N SER A 173 65.18 31.21 -4.11
CA SER A 173 65.00 31.39 -2.67
C SER A 173 66.21 30.91 -1.89
N THR A 174 66.56 31.66 -0.86
CA THR A 174 67.41 31.16 0.22
C THR A 174 66.65 30.10 1.04
N TRP A 175 67.37 29.20 1.70
CA TRP A 175 66.73 28.10 2.45
C TRP A 175 65.71 28.56 3.52
N PRO A 176 65.96 29.61 4.33
CA PRO A 176 64.97 30.11 5.28
C PRO A 176 63.69 30.61 4.60
N ALA A 177 63.81 31.42 3.55
CA ALA A 177 62.67 31.94 2.79
C ALA A 177 61.87 30.82 2.10
N ALA A 178 62.56 29.82 1.54
CA ALA A 178 61.95 28.66 0.91
C ALA A 178 61.14 27.83 1.93
N ALA A 179 61.72 27.60 3.11
CA ALA A 179 61.05 26.87 4.19
C ALA A 179 59.79 27.61 4.68
N ALA A 180 59.87 28.92 4.89
CA ALA A 180 58.72 29.74 5.30
C ALA A 180 57.59 29.70 4.26
N ASN A 181 57.91 29.82 2.97
CA ASN A 181 56.93 29.75 1.89
C ASN A 181 56.30 28.34 1.76
N LEU A 182 57.09 27.30 1.97
CA LEU A 182 56.60 25.92 2.01
C LEU A 182 55.60 25.73 3.15
N GLU A 183 55.89 26.25 4.35
CA GLU A 183 54.99 26.18 5.51
C GLU A 183 53.64 26.85 5.23
N VAL A 184 53.64 28.08 4.70
CA VAL A 184 52.40 28.78 4.30
C VAL A 184 51.60 27.99 3.26
N SER A 185 52.29 27.44 2.26
CA SER A 185 51.66 26.62 1.22
C SER A 185 51.08 25.32 1.77
N MET A 186 51.76 24.68 2.73
CA MET A 186 51.26 23.48 3.41
C MET A 186 50.04 23.79 4.27
N LEU A 187 50.01 24.92 4.96
CA LEU A 187 48.85 25.37 5.74
C LEU A 187 47.64 25.60 4.84
N ALA A 188 47.80 26.30 3.70
CA ALA A 188 46.73 26.53 2.75
C ALA A 188 46.15 25.22 2.18
N ASN A 189 47.03 24.26 1.82
CA ASN A 189 46.60 22.93 1.38
C ASN A 189 45.91 22.14 2.51
N GLY A 190 46.45 22.21 3.73
CA GLY A 190 45.87 21.58 4.91
C GLY A 190 44.45 22.08 5.20
N LEU A 191 44.23 23.40 5.09
CA LEU A 191 42.91 24.01 5.21
C LEU A 191 41.95 23.49 4.14
N PHE A 192 42.36 23.46 2.87
CA PHE A 192 41.55 22.94 1.76
C PHE A 192 41.11 21.49 2.01
N TYR A 193 42.07 20.58 2.23
CA TYR A 193 41.75 19.17 2.46
C TYR A 193 40.97 18.94 3.76
N GLY A 194 41.25 19.73 4.80
CA GLY A 194 40.51 19.71 6.06
C GLY A 194 39.03 20.07 5.88
N VAL A 195 38.73 21.09 5.07
CA VAL A 195 37.34 21.47 4.73
C VAL A 195 36.65 20.34 3.95
N LEU A 196 37.31 19.74 2.94
CA LEU A 196 36.73 18.65 2.17
C LEU A 196 36.41 17.42 3.04
N LEU A 197 37.36 17.01 3.90
CA LEU A 197 37.18 15.91 4.83
C LEU A 197 36.12 16.20 5.89
N GLY A 198 36.04 17.44 6.39
CA GLY A 198 35.00 17.89 7.30
C GLY A 198 33.61 17.80 6.66
N LEU A 199 33.47 18.27 5.42
CA LEU A 199 32.23 18.11 4.64
C LEU A 199 31.90 16.64 4.39
N PHE A 200 32.89 15.80 4.08
CA PHE A 200 32.70 14.37 3.92
C PHE A 200 32.16 13.73 5.21
N ALA A 201 32.79 13.98 6.36
CA ALA A 201 32.38 13.42 7.65
C ALA A 201 30.98 13.90 8.07
N TYR A 202 30.67 15.18 7.88
CA TYR A 202 29.34 15.74 8.16
C TYR A 202 28.26 15.08 7.30
N ASN A 203 28.49 14.97 5.99
CA ASN A 203 27.52 14.33 5.10
C ASN A 203 27.45 12.81 5.29
N LEU A 204 28.51 12.16 5.79
CA LEU A 204 28.51 10.74 6.16
C LEU A 204 27.62 10.51 7.39
N PHE A 205 27.73 11.37 8.39
CA PHE A 205 26.82 11.36 9.53
C PHE A 205 25.36 11.53 9.09
N LEU A 206 25.07 12.49 8.22
CA LEU A 206 23.72 12.68 7.66
C LEU A 206 23.25 11.46 6.86
N TYR A 207 24.11 10.82 6.09
CA TYR A 207 23.78 9.58 5.39
C TYR A 207 23.44 8.45 6.38
N MET A 208 24.23 8.26 7.44
CA MET A 208 23.95 7.23 8.46
C MET A 208 22.63 7.49 9.19
N ALA A 209 22.32 8.77 9.47
CA ALA A 209 21.10 9.17 10.15
C ALA A 209 19.85 9.09 9.26
N LEU A 210 19.95 9.51 7.99
CA LEU A 210 18.80 9.65 7.09
C LEU A 210 18.62 8.47 6.11
N ARG A 211 19.68 7.68 5.87
CA ARG A 211 19.76 6.58 4.89
C ARG A 211 19.28 6.94 3.48
N GLU A 212 19.44 8.20 3.09
CA GLU A 212 18.95 8.72 1.81
C GLU A 212 20.03 8.64 0.71
N ARG A 213 19.65 8.18 -0.48
CA ARG A 213 20.60 7.81 -1.55
C ARG A 213 21.36 9.01 -2.12
N SER A 214 20.82 10.23 -2.07
CA SER A 214 21.52 11.41 -2.58
C SER A 214 22.76 11.74 -1.76
N TYR A 215 22.74 11.52 -0.43
CA TYR A 215 23.95 11.67 0.39
C TYR A 215 25.02 10.62 0.06
N LEU A 216 24.64 9.38 -0.25
CA LEU A 216 25.62 8.37 -0.69
C LEU A 216 26.35 8.82 -1.97
N TRP A 217 25.60 9.28 -2.98
CA TRP A 217 26.21 9.78 -4.21
C TRP A 217 27.02 11.06 -3.99
N TYR A 218 26.61 11.93 -3.06
CA TYR A 218 27.39 13.09 -2.64
C TYR A 218 28.72 12.68 -2.01
N LEU A 219 28.74 11.64 -1.16
CA LEU A 219 29.96 11.13 -0.55
C LEU A 219 30.91 10.54 -1.58
N ILE A 220 30.39 9.76 -2.52
CA ILE A 220 31.19 9.21 -3.63
C ILE A 220 31.75 10.35 -4.49
N TYR A 221 30.95 11.39 -4.76
CA TYR A 221 31.37 12.59 -5.48
C TYR A 221 32.48 13.36 -4.75
N ASN A 222 32.27 13.64 -3.46
CA ASN A 222 33.25 14.34 -2.62
C ASN A 222 34.56 13.55 -2.53
N MET A 223 34.50 12.23 -2.32
CA MET A 223 35.68 11.36 -2.29
C MET A 223 36.42 11.35 -3.63
N ASN A 224 35.69 11.27 -4.75
CA ASN A 224 36.30 11.35 -6.08
C ASN A 224 36.99 12.70 -6.31
N MET A 225 36.37 13.82 -5.92
CA MET A 225 37.00 15.14 -6.00
C MET A 225 38.24 15.26 -5.10
N LEU A 226 38.18 14.70 -3.89
CA LEU A 226 39.30 14.66 -2.96
C LEU A 226 40.49 13.89 -3.56
N LEU A 227 40.24 12.70 -4.11
CA LEU A 227 41.25 11.87 -4.77
C LEU A 227 41.80 12.53 -6.03
N PHE A 228 40.94 13.12 -6.86
CA PHE A 228 41.35 13.87 -8.04
C PHE A 228 42.29 15.02 -7.66
N MET A 229 41.91 15.85 -6.69
CA MET A 229 42.74 16.98 -6.28
C MET A 229 44.04 16.53 -5.61
N ALA A 230 44.03 15.46 -4.82
CA ALA A 230 45.23 14.89 -4.22
C ALA A 230 46.19 14.31 -5.28
N ALA A 231 45.65 13.67 -6.33
CA ALA A 231 46.43 13.16 -7.46
C ALA A 231 47.01 14.30 -8.30
N PHE A 232 46.19 15.32 -8.61
CA PHE A 232 46.59 16.48 -9.40
C PHE A 232 47.65 17.35 -8.70
N ASP A 233 47.53 17.52 -7.38
CA ASP A 233 48.52 18.24 -6.57
C ASP A 233 49.78 17.40 -6.31
N GLY A 234 49.79 16.12 -6.67
CA GLY A 234 50.88 15.18 -6.41
C GLY A 234 50.99 14.69 -4.96
N LEU A 235 50.09 15.13 -4.07
CA LEU A 235 50.06 14.72 -2.67
C LEU A 235 49.77 13.21 -2.53
N LEU A 236 48.91 12.67 -3.39
CA LEU A 236 48.54 11.25 -3.36
C LEU A 236 49.76 10.35 -3.57
N TRP A 237 50.66 10.73 -4.46
CA TRP A 237 51.85 9.95 -4.83
C TRP A 237 52.93 9.95 -3.74
N LYS A 238 52.88 10.90 -2.81
CA LYS A 238 53.72 10.88 -1.61
C LYS A 238 53.38 9.69 -0.70
N TRP A 239 52.11 9.31 -0.62
CA TRP A 239 51.64 8.21 0.21
C TRP A 239 51.49 6.89 -0.55
N LEU A 240 51.31 6.96 -1.87
CA LEU A 240 51.16 5.80 -2.75
C LEU A 240 52.17 5.87 -3.90
N PRO A 241 53.46 5.57 -3.66
CA PRO A 241 54.49 5.60 -4.69
C PRO A 241 54.29 4.45 -5.68
N MET A 242 53.60 4.74 -6.77
CA MET A 242 53.35 3.83 -7.90
C MET A 242 54.21 4.25 -9.10
N GLY A 243 54.31 3.40 -10.12
CA GLY A 243 55.08 3.72 -11.34
C GLY A 243 54.56 4.97 -12.06
N VAL A 244 55.46 5.68 -12.73
CA VAL A 244 55.20 6.96 -13.43
C VAL A 244 54.05 6.84 -14.44
N SER A 245 54.01 5.76 -15.24
CA SER A 245 52.92 5.53 -16.20
C SER A 245 51.55 5.40 -15.54
N PHE A 246 51.49 4.82 -14.34
CA PHE A 246 50.25 4.71 -13.58
C PHE A 246 49.80 6.07 -13.03
N GLN A 247 50.74 6.88 -12.56
CA GLN A 247 50.47 8.24 -12.10
C GLN A 247 49.83 9.10 -13.20
N SER A 248 50.42 9.10 -14.40
CA SER A 248 49.92 9.91 -15.53
C SER A 248 48.53 9.45 -15.98
N ILE A 249 48.26 8.14 -16.03
CA ILE A 249 46.93 7.61 -16.42
C ILE A 249 45.87 7.93 -15.36
N SER A 250 46.22 7.83 -14.07
CA SER A 250 45.27 7.92 -12.96
C SER A 250 44.56 9.27 -12.87
N ILE A 251 45.25 10.38 -13.15
CA ILE A 251 44.65 11.72 -13.13
C ILE A 251 43.50 11.81 -14.14
N TYR A 252 43.72 11.35 -15.37
CA TYR A 252 42.69 11.35 -16.42
C TYR A 252 41.59 10.34 -16.14
N SER A 253 41.91 9.14 -15.64
CA SER A 253 40.90 8.18 -15.20
C SER A 253 39.99 8.75 -14.11
N LEU A 254 40.54 9.52 -13.16
CA LEU A 254 39.77 10.22 -12.13
C LEU A 254 38.88 11.33 -12.70
N MET A 255 39.28 12.00 -13.79
CA MET A 255 38.43 12.98 -14.50
C MET A 255 37.25 12.33 -15.23
N PHE A 256 37.43 11.17 -15.86
CA PHE A 256 36.33 10.39 -16.42
C PHE A 256 35.37 9.93 -15.31
N LEU A 257 35.93 9.39 -14.22
CA LEU A 257 35.14 8.97 -13.06
C LEU A 257 34.37 10.16 -12.46
N HIS A 258 34.99 11.34 -12.41
CA HIS A 258 34.33 12.58 -11.98
C HIS A 258 33.10 12.89 -12.83
N CYS A 259 33.20 12.87 -14.16
CA CYS A 259 32.06 13.11 -15.03
C CYS A 259 30.91 12.11 -14.80
N ILE A 260 31.24 10.83 -14.59
CA ILE A 260 30.28 9.76 -14.31
C ILE A 260 29.58 10.00 -12.97
N VAL A 261 30.37 10.19 -11.91
CA VAL A 261 29.86 10.35 -10.54
C VAL A 261 29.07 11.65 -10.40
N ALA A 262 29.56 12.75 -10.97
CA ALA A 262 28.84 14.03 -11.01
C ALA A 262 27.47 13.88 -11.69
N SER A 263 27.43 13.25 -12.87
CA SER A 263 26.17 13.00 -13.58
C SER A 263 25.22 12.13 -12.76
N GLN A 264 25.73 11.08 -12.12
CA GLN A 264 24.94 10.16 -11.32
C GLN A 264 24.42 10.78 -10.02
N PHE A 265 25.23 11.60 -9.35
CA PHE A 265 24.83 12.42 -8.22
C PHE A 265 23.72 13.39 -8.63
N SER A 266 23.88 14.07 -9.76
CA SER A 266 22.92 15.06 -10.27
C SER A 266 21.55 14.46 -10.54
N ARG A 267 21.50 13.22 -11.07
CA ARG A 267 20.25 12.48 -11.26
C ARG A 267 19.48 12.27 -9.96
N HIS A 268 20.18 11.95 -8.88
CA HIS A 268 19.59 11.72 -7.55
C HIS A 268 19.26 13.03 -6.84
N PHE A 269 20.17 14.01 -6.88
CA PHE A 269 19.97 15.32 -6.27
C PHE A 269 18.72 16.00 -6.83
N LEU A 270 18.56 16.00 -8.16
CA LEU A 270 17.46 16.68 -8.86
C LEU A 270 16.21 15.82 -9.10
N HIS A 271 16.21 14.54 -8.71
CA HIS A 271 15.15 13.56 -9.00
C HIS A 271 14.74 13.52 -10.48
N THR A 272 15.74 13.53 -11.38
CA THR A 272 15.49 13.61 -12.83
C THR A 272 14.65 12.43 -13.32
N ARG A 273 14.83 11.24 -12.75
CA ARG A 273 14.08 10.04 -13.14
C ARG A 273 12.56 10.20 -12.98
N GLU A 274 12.12 10.85 -11.90
CA GLU A 274 10.70 10.96 -11.55
C GLU A 274 10.06 12.19 -12.19
N ARG A 275 10.79 13.33 -12.22
CA ARG A 275 10.22 14.63 -12.60
C ARG A 275 10.64 15.08 -14.01
N PHE A 276 11.79 14.62 -14.51
CA PHE A 276 12.42 15.13 -15.74
C PHE A 276 13.03 14.01 -16.60
N PRO A 277 12.22 13.09 -17.15
CA PRO A 277 12.71 11.87 -17.80
C PRO A 277 13.63 12.13 -19.01
N ARG A 278 13.42 13.23 -19.75
CA ARG A 278 14.30 13.61 -20.88
C ARG A 278 15.72 13.98 -20.43
N ILE A 279 15.82 14.68 -19.30
CA ILE A 279 17.11 15.05 -18.70
C ILE A 279 17.77 13.79 -18.12
N ASP A 280 17.00 12.92 -17.45
CA ASP A 280 17.53 11.65 -16.94
C ASP A 280 18.13 10.79 -18.07
N TRP A 281 17.47 10.74 -19.22
CA TRP A 281 17.97 10.06 -20.41
C TRP A 281 19.30 10.66 -20.90
N LEU A 282 19.37 11.99 -21.05
CA LEU A 282 20.60 12.69 -21.46
C LEU A 282 21.77 12.36 -20.52
N LEU A 283 21.55 12.45 -19.21
CA LEU A 283 22.59 12.18 -18.21
C LEU A 283 23.04 10.71 -18.22
N ARG A 284 22.15 9.75 -18.51
CA ARG A 284 22.54 8.35 -18.71
C ARG A 284 23.39 8.16 -19.96
N CYS A 285 23.04 8.81 -21.07
CA CYS A 285 23.85 8.77 -22.28
C CYS A 285 25.26 9.30 -22.02
N VAL A 286 25.38 10.42 -21.30
CA VAL A 286 26.69 10.96 -20.88
C VAL A 286 27.47 9.93 -20.05
N ILE A 287 26.85 9.32 -19.03
CA ILE A 287 27.49 8.28 -18.20
C ILE A 287 28.00 7.11 -19.04
N ILE A 288 27.19 6.62 -19.98
CA ILE A 288 27.55 5.46 -20.83
C ILE A 288 28.70 5.83 -21.76
N ILE A 289 28.62 6.97 -22.46
CA ILE A 289 29.65 7.42 -23.40
C ILE A 289 30.99 7.60 -22.67
N VAL A 290 30.98 8.33 -21.55
CA VAL A 290 32.19 8.58 -20.74
C VAL A 290 32.73 7.26 -20.16
N GLY A 291 31.85 6.36 -19.71
CA GLY A 291 32.25 5.04 -19.19
C GLY A 291 32.89 4.14 -20.24
N LEU A 292 32.41 4.18 -21.49
CA LEU A 292 33.03 3.45 -22.60
C LEU A 292 34.41 4.03 -22.95
N THR A 293 34.58 5.35 -22.90
CA THR A 293 35.89 5.98 -23.14
C THR A 293 36.88 5.72 -22.00
N LEU A 294 36.42 5.65 -20.75
CA LEU A 294 37.28 5.34 -19.60
C LEU A 294 38.04 4.03 -19.79
N ILE A 295 37.41 3.01 -20.39
CA ILE A 295 38.00 1.68 -20.62
C ILE A 295 38.68 1.53 -21.99
N SER A 296 38.62 2.53 -22.86
CA SER A 296 39.14 2.43 -24.23
C SER A 296 40.62 2.78 -24.38
N LEU A 297 41.37 2.97 -23.29
CA LEU A 297 42.78 3.38 -23.31
C LEU A 297 43.65 2.56 -24.29
N PRO A 298 43.55 1.21 -24.36
CA PRO A 298 44.35 0.43 -25.31
C PRO A 298 44.02 0.69 -26.79
N LEU A 299 42.83 1.23 -27.08
CA LEU A 299 42.34 1.44 -28.45
C LEU A 299 42.69 2.82 -29.00
N ILE A 300 42.61 3.86 -28.16
CA ILE A 300 42.70 5.26 -28.61
C ILE A 300 44.06 5.91 -28.38
N GLY A 301 44.93 5.27 -27.57
CA GLY A 301 46.23 5.82 -27.19
C GLY A 301 46.16 6.95 -26.18
N LEU A 302 47.29 7.24 -25.52
CA LEU A 302 47.36 8.15 -24.37
C LEU A 302 47.01 9.60 -24.73
N ASN A 303 47.46 10.10 -25.90
CA ASN A 303 47.22 11.48 -26.31
C ASN A 303 45.72 11.79 -26.51
N LEU A 304 45.00 10.89 -27.18
CA LEU A 304 43.56 11.07 -27.41
C LEU A 304 42.76 10.85 -26.12
N TYR A 305 43.22 9.96 -25.24
CA TYR A 305 42.64 9.73 -23.91
C TYR A 305 42.69 11.01 -23.05
N ASN A 306 43.84 11.68 -22.99
CA ASN A 306 44.04 12.89 -22.20
C ASN A 306 43.20 14.09 -22.72
N LEU A 307 43.11 14.22 -24.05
CA LEU A 307 42.28 15.23 -24.70
C LEU A 307 40.79 15.00 -24.42
N ALA A 308 40.34 13.75 -24.54
CA ALA A 308 38.96 13.36 -24.27
C ALA A 308 38.56 13.64 -22.81
N ALA A 309 39.42 13.28 -21.84
CA ALA A 309 39.18 13.54 -20.42
C ALA A 309 38.92 15.03 -20.14
N SER A 310 39.77 15.91 -20.67
CA SER A 310 39.65 17.36 -20.50
C SER A 310 38.37 17.92 -21.13
N LEU A 311 38.04 17.46 -22.35
CA LEU A 311 36.85 17.88 -23.07
C LEU A 311 35.56 17.45 -22.35
N TYR A 312 35.53 16.22 -21.82
CA TYR A 312 34.36 15.71 -21.11
C TYR A 312 34.09 16.44 -19.80
N VAL A 313 35.11 16.88 -19.06
CA VAL A 313 34.91 17.68 -17.84
C VAL A 313 34.21 19.00 -18.16
N LEU A 314 34.66 19.71 -19.20
CA LEU A 314 34.04 20.95 -19.67
C LEU A 314 32.59 20.72 -20.15
N LEU A 315 32.39 19.72 -21.02
CA LEU A 315 31.07 19.43 -21.58
C LEU A 315 30.09 18.98 -20.50
N SER A 316 30.52 18.09 -19.59
CA SER A 316 29.69 17.62 -18.48
C SER A 316 29.32 18.76 -17.55
N SER A 317 30.26 19.62 -17.18
CA SER A 317 29.99 20.79 -16.34
C SER A 317 28.95 21.73 -16.98
N ALA A 318 29.04 21.97 -18.29
CA ALA A 318 28.05 22.76 -19.02
C ALA A 318 26.66 22.10 -19.06
N ILE A 319 26.59 20.79 -19.30
CA ILE A 319 25.33 20.02 -19.29
C ILE A 319 24.69 20.06 -17.90
N LEU A 320 25.49 19.90 -16.84
CA LEU A 320 25.01 19.94 -15.46
C LEU A 320 24.50 21.34 -15.11
N LEU A 321 25.22 22.40 -15.45
CA LEU A 321 24.74 23.77 -15.24
C LEU A 321 23.41 24.05 -15.97
N ALA A 322 23.31 23.65 -17.24
CA ALA A 322 22.08 23.80 -18.03
C ALA A 322 20.91 23.02 -17.42
N THR A 323 21.18 21.82 -16.90
CA THR A 323 20.21 20.98 -16.20
C THR A 323 19.71 21.67 -14.93
N GLY A 324 20.60 22.23 -14.11
CA GLY A 324 20.24 23.02 -12.94
C GLY A 324 19.34 24.19 -13.29
N LEU A 325 19.74 24.98 -14.29
CA LEU A 325 19.01 26.17 -14.73
C LEU A 325 17.60 25.81 -15.23
N TYR A 326 17.46 24.69 -15.94
CA TYR A 326 16.15 24.18 -16.37
C TYR A 326 15.25 23.83 -15.18
N VAL A 327 15.78 23.09 -14.19
CA VAL A 327 15.03 22.70 -12.99
C VAL A 327 14.62 23.92 -12.16
N TRP A 328 15.52 24.91 -12.03
CA TRP A 328 15.22 26.16 -11.33
C TRP A 328 14.10 26.94 -12.04
N ARG A 329 14.15 27.06 -13.38
CA ARG A 329 13.07 27.67 -14.18
C ARG A 329 11.72 26.98 -14.05
N LYS A 330 11.69 25.71 -13.66
CA LYS A 330 10.46 24.95 -13.39
C LYS A 330 9.90 25.18 -11.97
N GLY A 331 10.52 26.07 -11.18
CA GLY A 331 10.02 26.48 -9.87
C GLY A 331 10.56 25.66 -8.70
N PHE A 332 11.47 24.72 -8.92
CA PHE A 332 12.04 23.91 -7.84
C PHE A 332 13.20 24.66 -7.15
N ARG A 333 13.02 24.95 -5.86
CA ARG A 333 13.98 25.72 -5.03
C ARG A 333 15.39 25.11 -5.00
N TYR A 334 15.50 23.78 -4.88
CA TYR A 334 16.79 23.09 -4.85
C TYR A 334 17.59 23.23 -6.17
N GLY A 335 16.92 23.58 -7.28
CA GLY A 335 17.59 23.90 -8.53
C GLY A 335 18.50 25.13 -8.44
N SER A 336 18.15 26.11 -7.60
CA SER A 336 18.93 27.35 -7.44
C SER A 336 20.31 27.11 -6.81
N TYR A 337 20.37 26.38 -5.69
CA TYR A 337 21.63 25.97 -5.06
C TYR A 337 22.51 25.20 -6.02
N TYR A 338 21.91 24.26 -6.75
CA TYR A 338 22.61 23.44 -7.72
C TYR A 338 23.17 24.27 -8.88
N THR A 339 22.38 25.18 -9.47
CA THR A 339 22.87 26.10 -10.52
C THR A 339 23.99 26.99 -10.04
N LEU A 340 23.89 27.52 -8.81
CA LEU A 340 24.92 28.38 -8.22
C LEU A 340 26.23 27.60 -8.03
N ALA A 341 26.16 26.39 -7.48
CA ALA A 341 27.33 25.54 -7.25
C ALA A 341 28.08 25.23 -8.56
N TRP A 342 27.38 24.68 -9.56
CA TRP A 342 27.98 24.35 -10.86
C TRP A 342 28.43 25.58 -11.64
N GLY A 343 27.77 26.73 -11.48
CA GLY A 343 28.16 27.99 -12.12
C GLY A 343 29.48 28.52 -11.58
N LEU A 344 29.67 28.49 -10.26
CA LEU A 344 30.92 28.91 -9.62
C LEU A 344 32.07 27.96 -9.93
N LEU A 345 31.82 26.64 -9.92
CA LEU A 345 32.82 25.66 -10.33
C LEU A 345 33.24 25.90 -11.79
N LEU A 346 32.29 26.03 -12.71
CA LEU A 346 32.59 26.26 -14.12
C LEU A 346 33.40 27.54 -14.34
N CYS A 347 33.07 28.62 -13.63
CA CYS A 347 33.84 29.87 -13.68
C CYS A 347 35.30 29.66 -13.24
N SER A 348 35.53 28.94 -12.14
CA SER A 348 36.89 28.62 -11.67
C SER A 348 37.68 27.76 -12.66
N LEU A 349 37.02 26.78 -13.30
CA LEU A 349 37.61 25.93 -14.33
C LEU A 349 37.95 26.73 -15.60
N MET A 350 37.07 27.65 -16.02
CA MET A 350 37.33 28.53 -17.16
C MET A 350 38.54 29.45 -16.91
N LEU A 351 38.65 30.03 -15.71
CA LEU A 351 39.79 30.86 -15.32
C LEU A 351 41.11 30.07 -15.34
N SER A 352 41.12 28.85 -14.80
CA SER A 352 42.28 27.96 -14.84
C SER A 352 42.64 27.52 -16.26
N THR A 353 41.63 27.23 -17.10
CA THR A 353 41.84 26.79 -18.49
C THR A 353 42.40 27.91 -19.34
N ALA A 354 41.93 29.15 -19.17
CA ALA A 354 42.47 30.31 -19.87
C ALA A 354 43.97 30.49 -19.59
N GLY A 355 44.38 30.39 -18.33
CA GLY A 355 45.79 30.41 -17.96
C GLY A 355 46.62 29.30 -18.61
N SER A 356 46.05 28.08 -18.70
CA SER A 356 46.73 26.93 -19.34
C SER A 356 46.94 27.08 -20.85
N LEU A 357 46.17 27.96 -21.49
CA LEU A 357 46.26 28.29 -22.92
C LEU A 357 47.21 29.46 -23.20
N GLY A 358 47.89 29.99 -22.18
CA GLY A 358 48.78 31.15 -22.34
C GLY A 358 48.05 32.49 -22.36
N ILE A 359 46.75 32.53 -22.02
CA ILE A 359 45.98 33.79 -21.95
C ILE A 359 46.30 34.47 -20.62
N GLU A 360 47.03 35.57 -20.67
CA GLU A 360 47.32 36.38 -19.49
C GLU A 360 46.08 37.19 -19.07
N LEU A 361 45.52 36.85 -17.92
CA LEU A 361 44.44 37.60 -17.29
C LEU A 361 45.01 38.47 -16.16
N ALA A 362 44.39 39.62 -15.90
CA ALA A 362 44.79 40.51 -14.80
C ALA A 362 44.62 39.89 -13.40
N ILE A 363 43.91 38.76 -13.32
CA ILE A 363 43.68 37.99 -12.10
C ILE A 363 44.66 36.84 -12.05
N SER A 364 45.25 36.57 -10.87
CA SER A 364 46.09 35.38 -10.67
C SER A 364 45.33 34.13 -11.09
N TYR A 365 45.91 33.28 -11.91
CA TYR A 365 45.31 32.01 -12.36
C TYR A 365 46.15 30.84 -11.84
N GLY A 366 45.50 29.73 -11.51
CA GLY A 366 46.15 28.58 -10.87
C GLY A 366 45.16 27.65 -10.17
N THR A 367 45.69 26.58 -9.57
CA THR A 367 44.91 25.54 -8.92
C THR A 367 44.16 26.01 -7.68
N ASP A 368 44.61 27.09 -7.04
CA ASP A 368 43.99 27.64 -5.84
C ASP A 368 42.56 28.15 -6.09
N TRP A 369 42.29 28.72 -7.26
CA TRP A 369 40.92 29.12 -7.63
C TRP A 369 40.01 27.92 -7.88
N VAL A 370 40.55 26.86 -8.47
CA VAL A 370 39.81 25.60 -8.66
C VAL A 370 39.50 24.98 -7.30
N LYS A 371 40.45 24.96 -6.36
CA LYS A 371 40.25 24.50 -4.97
C LYS A 371 39.15 25.30 -4.26
N LEU A 372 39.19 26.62 -4.38
CA LEU A 372 38.16 27.49 -3.81
C LEU A 372 36.78 27.19 -4.44
N GLY A 373 36.73 27.04 -5.77
CA GLY A 373 35.53 26.66 -6.52
C GLY A 373 34.94 25.35 -6.02
N ILE A 374 35.76 24.30 -5.86
CA ILE A 374 35.36 22.99 -5.34
C ILE A 374 34.83 23.10 -3.91
N CYS A 375 35.50 23.85 -3.02
CA CYS A 375 35.03 24.03 -1.64
C CYS A 375 33.64 24.67 -1.58
N VAL A 376 33.47 25.76 -2.33
CA VAL A 376 32.22 26.52 -2.37
C VAL A 376 31.12 25.67 -3.01
N GLU A 377 31.41 24.97 -4.10
CA GLU A 377 30.48 24.07 -4.77
C GLU A 377 29.99 22.96 -3.81
N LEU A 378 30.91 22.22 -3.19
CA LEU A 378 30.57 21.13 -2.28
C LEU A 378 29.77 21.63 -1.07
N PHE A 379 30.12 22.80 -0.54
CA PHE A 379 29.38 23.43 0.56
C PHE A 379 27.94 23.79 0.14
N ILE A 380 27.75 24.45 -1.00
CA ILE A 380 26.43 24.83 -1.50
C ILE A 380 25.58 23.60 -1.82
N LEU A 381 26.16 22.55 -2.42
CA LEU A 381 25.47 21.29 -2.68
C LEU A 381 25.03 20.59 -1.38
N SER A 382 25.87 20.62 -0.34
CA SER A 382 25.51 20.08 0.98
C SER A 382 24.36 20.85 1.63
N LEU A 383 24.37 22.18 1.54
CA LEU A 383 23.27 23.03 2.00
C LEU A 383 21.97 22.75 1.24
N GLY A 384 22.05 22.57 -0.08
CA GLY A 384 20.91 22.23 -0.93
C GLY A 384 20.30 20.86 -0.59
N LEU A 385 21.11 19.86 -0.21
CA LEU A 385 20.63 18.57 0.29
C LEU A 385 19.88 18.72 1.61
N ALA A 386 20.41 19.52 2.53
CA ALA A 386 19.81 19.76 3.85
C ALA A 386 18.44 20.45 3.74
N ASP A 387 18.34 21.54 2.97
CA ASP A 387 17.09 22.27 2.75
C ASP A 387 16.01 21.37 2.13
N ARG A 388 16.39 20.55 1.14
CA ARG A 388 15.49 19.59 0.49
C ARG A 388 14.93 18.55 1.47
N ILE A 389 15.76 18.00 2.35
CA ILE A 389 15.31 17.02 3.35
C ILE A 389 14.37 17.66 4.36
N ASN A 390 14.67 18.88 4.80
CA ASN A 390 13.78 19.61 5.72
C ASN A 390 12.41 19.85 5.07
N ALA A 391 12.37 20.28 3.80
CA ALA A 391 11.13 20.45 3.06
C ALA A 391 10.34 19.13 2.91
N LEU A 392 11.02 18.01 2.63
CA LEU A 392 10.38 16.69 2.53
C LEU A 392 9.83 16.21 3.88
N LYS A 393 10.55 16.44 4.98
CA LYS A 393 10.10 16.09 6.34
C LYS A 393 8.86 16.89 6.74
N GLU A 394 8.86 18.19 6.48
CA GLU A 394 7.71 19.06 6.79
C GLU A 394 6.45 18.63 6.01
N ALA A 395 6.60 18.30 4.72
CA ALA A 395 5.49 17.81 3.91
C ALA A 395 4.92 16.48 4.42
N ARG A 396 5.77 15.54 4.85
CA ARG A 396 5.32 14.28 5.47
C ARG A 396 4.59 14.51 6.78
N TYR A 397 5.15 15.36 7.65
CA TYR A 397 4.54 15.67 8.94
C TYR A 397 3.12 16.23 8.78
N LYS A 398 2.92 17.19 7.86
CA LYS A 398 1.58 17.76 7.59
C LYS A 398 0.59 16.71 7.03
N ALA A 399 1.06 15.79 6.20
CA ALA A 399 0.22 14.72 5.66
C ALA A 399 -0.23 13.73 6.75
N ASP A 400 0.69 13.36 7.65
CA ASP A 400 0.40 12.46 8.77
C ASP A 400 -0.59 13.11 9.75
N GLU A 401 -0.43 14.40 10.04
CA GLU A 401 -1.35 15.17 10.88
C GLU A 401 -2.77 15.20 10.31
N GLN A 402 -2.92 15.50 9.02
CA GLN A 402 -4.21 15.48 8.32
C GLN A 402 -4.87 14.09 8.35
N ALA A 403 -4.09 13.03 8.11
CA ALA A 403 -4.60 11.67 8.15
C ALA A 403 -5.06 11.25 9.56
N GLN A 404 -4.34 11.68 10.60
CA GLN A 404 -4.71 11.41 11.98
C GLN A 404 -5.99 12.16 12.37
N GLN A 405 -6.13 13.42 11.97
CA GLN A 405 -7.33 14.20 12.25
C GLN A 405 -8.59 13.59 11.59
N ALA A 406 -8.49 13.20 10.32
CA ALA A 406 -9.59 12.52 9.62
C ALA A 406 -10.01 11.22 10.32
N ARG A 407 -9.04 10.44 10.85
CA ARG A 407 -9.35 9.21 11.62
C ARG A 407 -10.06 9.50 12.94
N LEU A 408 -9.65 10.56 13.64
CA LEU A 408 -10.28 10.95 14.91
C LEU A 408 -11.72 11.43 14.69
N GLU A 409 -11.97 12.20 13.65
CA GLU A 409 -13.31 12.65 13.27
C GLU A 409 -14.23 11.46 12.94
N ALA A 410 -13.78 10.53 12.10
CA ALA A 410 -14.53 9.32 11.76
C ALA A 410 -14.83 8.45 13.01
N ALA A 411 -13.84 8.27 13.89
CA ALA A 411 -14.02 7.50 15.12
C ALA A 411 -14.95 8.20 16.14
N ALA A 412 -14.97 9.53 16.16
CA ALA A 412 -15.90 10.29 17.00
C ALA A 412 -17.34 10.17 16.48
N GLN A 413 -17.55 10.29 15.16
CA GLN A 413 -18.85 10.10 14.53
C GLN A 413 -19.42 8.69 14.79
N GLY A 414 -18.61 7.64 14.63
CA GLY A 414 -19.03 6.27 14.91
C GLY A 414 -19.43 6.04 16.38
N ARG A 415 -18.63 6.57 17.33
CA ARG A 415 -18.97 6.50 18.77
C ARG A 415 -20.23 7.28 19.12
N PHE A 416 -20.43 8.45 18.51
CA PHE A 416 -21.63 9.25 18.70
C PHE A 416 -22.88 8.48 18.25
N LEU A 417 -22.87 7.89 17.05
CA LEU A 417 -23.99 7.12 16.52
C LEU A 417 -24.30 5.89 17.38
N ALA A 418 -23.27 5.15 17.81
CA ALA A 418 -23.44 3.99 18.68
C ALA A 418 -24.11 4.35 20.02
N LYS A 419 -23.66 5.44 20.66
CA LYS A 419 -24.25 5.93 21.91
C LYS A 419 -25.70 6.39 21.69
N MET A 420 -25.95 7.20 20.65
CA MET A 420 -27.29 7.69 20.34
C MET A 420 -28.28 6.55 20.10
N SER A 421 -27.88 5.49 19.41
CA SER A 421 -28.78 4.35 19.22
C SER A 421 -29.15 3.66 20.53
N HIS A 422 -28.18 3.45 21.44
CA HIS A 422 -28.48 2.87 22.74
C HIS A 422 -29.45 3.74 23.56
N GLU A 423 -29.23 5.05 23.56
CA GLU A 423 -30.08 6.04 24.23
C GLU A 423 -31.49 6.13 23.62
N ILE A 424 -31.66 5.87 22.32
CA ILE A 424 -32.97 5.85 21.66
C ILE A 424 -33.66 4.49 21.86
N ARG A 425 -32.92 3.38 21.81
CA ARG A 425 -33.47 2.02 21.88
C ARG A 425 -34.09 1.73 23.24
N THR A 426 -33.45 2.15 24.33
CA THR A 426 -33.92 1.92 25.70
C THR A 426 -35.35 2.45 25.96
N PRO A 427 -35.66 3.74 25.75
CA PRO A 427 -37.02 4.24 25.96
C PRO A 427 -38.02 3.64 24.96
N LEU A 428 -37.61 3.41 23.71
CA LEU A 428 -38.48 2.87 22.67
C LEU A 428 -38.91 1.42 22.95
N ASN A 429 -37.98 0.58 23.41
CA ASN A 429 -38.29 -0.78 23.88
C ASN A 429 -39.23 -0.76 25.10
N GLY A 430 -39.08 0.22 25.99
CA GLY A 430 -40.02 0.46 27.08
C GLY A 430 -41.44 0.75 26.58
N VAL A 431 -41.58 1.67 25.60
CA VAL A 431 -42.88 2.00 24.98
C VAL A 431 -43.49 0.78 24.30
N LEU A 432 -42.73 0.04 23.51
CA LEU A 432 -43.20 -1.17 22.83
C LEU A 432 -43.61 -2.27 23.82
N GLY A 433 -42.84 -2.45 24.90
CA GLY A 433 -43.19 -3.38 25.98
C GLY A 433 -44.53 -3.03 26.64
N MET A 434 -44.77 -1.74 26.92
CA MET A 434 -46.05 -1.28 27.47
C MET A 434 -47.22 -1.48 26.50
N LEU A 435 -47.01 -1.24 25.19
CA LEU A 435 -48.01 -1.52 24.17
C LEU A 435 -48.34 -3.01 24.09
N GLN A 436 -47.35 -3.87 24.24
CA GLN A 436 -47.55 -5.32 24.24
C GLN A 436 -48.36 -5.78 25.45
N LEU A 437 -48.13 -5.19 26.63
CA LEU A 437 -48.96 -5.42 27.82
C LEU A 437 -50.39 -4.90 27.64
N LEU A 438 -50.56 -3.71 27.03
CA LEU A 438 -51.88 -3.17 26.73
C LEU A 438 -52.66 -4.07 25.77
N ARG A 439 -52.01 -4.69 24.78
CA ARG A 439 -52.64 -5.66 23.86
C ARG A 439 -53.22 -6.89 24.57
N ASP A 440 -52.62 -7.28 25.69
CA ASP A 440 -53.08 -8.41 26.51
C ASP A 440 -54.27 -8.04 27.42
N THR A 441 -54.70 -6.77 27.44
CA THR A 441 -55.89 -6.30 28.18
C THR A 441 -57.15 -6.25 27.32
N ARG A 442 -58.31 -6.03 27.95
CA ARG A 442 -59.57 -5.80 27.21
C ARG A 442 -59.55 -4.41 26.59
N LEU A 443 -59.30 -4.35 25.29
CA LEU A 443 -59.34 -3.13 24.48
C LEU A 443 -60.61 -3.09 23.62
N ASP A 444 -61.21 -1.91 23.47
CA ASP A 444 -62.22 -1.68 22.43
C ASP A 444 -61.57 -1.61 21.03
N ASN A 445 -62.38 -1.58 19.97
CA ASN A 445 -61.88 -1.56 18.59
C ASN A 445 -61.00 -0.35 18.27
N ASN A 446 -61.32 0.83 18.82
CA ASN A 446 -60.55 2.06 18.58
C ASN A 446 -59.23 2.03 19.36
N GLN A 447 -59.27 1.59 20.62
CA GLN A 447 -58.09 1.40 21.46
C GLN A 447 -57.14 0.36 20.86
N ARG A 448 -57.66 -0.76 20.35
CA ARG A 448 -56.85 -1.76 19.66
C ARG A 448 -56.19 -1.16 18.41
N PHE A 449 -56.94 -0.41 17.61
CA PHE A 449 -56.41 0.28 16.43
C PHE A 449 -55.30 1.28 16.80
N TYR A 450 -55.47 2.07 17.87
CA TYR A 450 -54.43 2.99 18.35
C TYR A 450 -53.17 2.24 18.81
N VAL A 451 -53.34 1.19 19.61
CA VAL A 451 -52.22 0.38 20.10
C VAL A 451 -51.48 -0.29 18.95
N GLU A 452 -52.18 -0.85 17.96
CA GLU A 452 -51.57 -1.43 16.75
C GLU A 452 -50.83 -0.39 15.92
N THR A 453 -51.38 0.81 15.78
CA THR A 453 -50.76 1.92 15.03
C THR A 453 -49.49 2.45 15.71
N ILE A 454 -49.51 2.61 17.04
CA ILE A 454 -48.33 3.05 17.79
C ILE A 454 -47.26 1.93 17.76
N ASN A 455 -47.66 0.67 17.89
CA ASN A 455 -46.74 -0.46 17.84
C ASN A 455 -46.09 -0.60 16.45
N SER A 456 -46.85 -0.46 15.37
CA SER A 456 -46.28 -0.49 14.01
C SER A 456 -45.33 0.68 13.76
N SER A 457 -45.69 1.88 14.23
CA SER A 457 -44.84 3.08 14.12
C SER A 457 -43.55 2.96 14.94
N GLY A 458 -43.62 2.41 16.15
CA GLY A 458 -42.44 2.18 17.00
C GLY A 458 -41.49 1.14 16.41
N ASN A 459 -42.02 0.04 15.86
CA ASN A 459 -41.21 -0.97 15.18
C ASN A 459 -40.56 -0.41 13.90
N ALA A 460 -41.29 0.42 13.14
CA ALA A 460 -40.73 1.10 11.96
C ALA A 460 -39.57 2.04 12.36
N LEU A 461 -39.70 2.79 13.46
CA LEU A 461 -38.63 3.66 13.96
C LEU A 461 -37.39 2.88 14.38
N ILE A 462 -37.55 1.73 15.07
CA ILE A 462 -36.41 0.85 15.42
C ILE A 462 -35.71 0.39 14.15
N SER A 463 -36.45 -0.02 13.12
CA SER A 463 -35.87 -0.46 11.84
C SER A 463 -35.04 0.66 11.20
N VAL A 464 -35.56 1.89 11.14
CA VAL A 464 -34.84 3.03 10.57
C VAL A 464 -33.54 3.32 11.34
N ILE A 465 -33.57 3.24 12.67
CA ILE A 465 -32.38 3.46 13.51
C ILE A 465 -31.34 2.37 13.25
N ASN A 466 -31.77 1.11 13.16
CA ASN A 466 -30.87 0.00 12.86
C ASN A 466 -30.26 0.14 11.46
N ASP A 467 -31.04 0.56 10.46
CA ASP A 467 -30.53 0.83 9.11
C ASP A 467 -29.46 1.92 9.11
N ILE A 468 -29.69 3.04 9.82
CA ILE A 468 -28.72 4.14 9.92
C ILE A 468 -27.42 3.66 10.58
N LEU A 469 -27.54 2.88 11.65
CA LEU A 469 -26.37 2.33 12.33
C LEU A 469 -25.59 1.34 11.46
N ASP A 470 -26.29 0.45 10.77
CA ASP A 470 -25.66 -0.54 9.90
C ASP A 470 -24.94 0.18 8.75
N TYR A 471 -25.56 1.18 8.14
CA TYR A 471 -24.92 2.02 7.13
C TYR A 471 -23.66 2.72 7.67
N ALA A 472 -23.74 3.35 8.85
CA ALA A 472 -22.59 4.03 9.45
C ALA A 472 -21.43 3.09 9.83
N ARG A 473 -21.75 1.86 10.29
CA ARG A 473 -20.74 0.83 10.58
C ARG A 473 -20.05 0.32 9.31
N ILE A 474 -20.80 0.19 8.22
CA ILE A 474 -20.28 -0.19 6.91
C ILE A 474 -19.35 0.91 6.38
N GLU A 475 -19.80 2.17 6.37
CA GLU A 475 -19.02 3.32 5.86
C GLU A 475 -17.71 3.52 6.64
N SER A 476 -17.75 3.34 7.95
CA SER A 476 -16.56 3.45 8.82
C SER A 476 -15.63 2.23 8.78
N GLY A 477 -15.95 1.19 8.00
CA GLY A 477 -15.15 -0.03 7.88
C GLY A 477 -15.12 -0.89 9.16
N GLN A 478 -16.10 -0.73 10.05
CA GLN A 478 -16.18 -1.45 11.32
C GLN A 478 -16.85 -2.82 11.21
N VAL A 479 -17.48 -3.13 10.07
CA VAL A 479 -18.10 -4.43 9.83
C VAL A 479 -17.01 -5.47 9.59
N ARG A 480 -16.99 -6.50 10.44
CA ARG A 480 -16.19 -7.71 10.26
C ARG A 480 -17.13 -8.83 9.82
N LEU A 481 -16.78 -9.50 8.72
CA LEU A 481 -17.52 -10.66 8.25
C LEU A 481 -17.16 -11.88 9.10
N GLU A 482 -18.19 -12.64 9.47
CA GLU A 482 -18.01 -13.93 10.13
C GLU A 482 -17.65 -15.02 9.12
N ARG A 483 -17.01 -16.08 9.59
CA ARG A 483 -16.61 -17.23 8.78
C ARG A 483 -17.03 -18.49 9.51
N ILE A 484 -18.29 -18.88 9.32
CA ILE A 484 -18.92 -20.04 9.95
C ILE A 484 -19.55 -20.98 8.92
N GLU A 485 -19.67 -22.25 9.29
CA GLU A 485 -20.36 -23.26 8.48
C GLU A 485 -21.88 -23.08 8.58
N PHE A 486 -22.58 -23.11 7.46
CA PHE A 486 -24.04 -23.00 7.42
C PHE A 486 -24.68 -23.78 6.27
N ASP A 487 -25.94 -24.16 6.45
CA ASP A 487 -26.77 -24.82 5.43
C ASP A 487 -27.60 -23.78 4.65
N ILE A 488 -27.37 -23.71 3.34
CA ILE A 488 -28.06 -22.73 2.48
C ILE A 488 -29.55 -23.06 2.29
N GLU A 489 -29.92 -24.33 2.27
CA GLU A 489 -31.32 -24.75 2.11
C GLU A 489 -32.13 -24.37 3.34
N GLN A 490 -31.56 -24.57 4.53
CA GLN A 490 -32.17 -24.15 5.78
C GLN A 490 -32.30 -22.63 5.83
N LEU A 491 -31.25 -21.88 5.48
CA LEU A 491 -31.27 -20.42 5.48
C LEU A 491 -32.33 -19.84 4.53
N LEU A 492 -32.45 -20.39 3.32
CA LEU A 492 -33.46 -19.98 2.34
C LEU A 492 -34.87 -20.34 2.82
N SER A 493 -35.06 -21.52 3.39
CA SER A 493 -36.35 -21.98 3.91
C SER A 493 -36.83 -21.12 5.08
N ASP A 494 -35.93 -20.79 6.01
CA ASP A 494 -36.20 -19.90 7.14
C ASP A 494 -36.54 -18.48 6.66
N SER A 495 -35.81 -17.98 5.66
CA SER A 495 -36.03 -16.65 5.11
C SER A 495 -37.38 -16.53 4.42
N CYS A 496 -37.78 -17.55 3.64
CA CYS A 496 -39.10 -17.58 3.00
C CYS A 496 -40.24 -17.70 4.01
N SER A 497 -40.05 -18.50 5.06
CA SER A 497 -41.07 -18.77 6.07
C SER A 497 -41.50 -17.51 6.83
N LEU A 498 -40.60 -16.52 6.98
CA LEU A 498 -40.88 -15.25 7.63
C LEU A 498 -41.93 -14.40 6.89
N PHE A 499 -42.05 -14.57 5.56
CA PHE A 499 -42.99 -13.80 4.74
C PHE A 499 -44.29 -14.53 4.41
N THR A 500 -44.42 -15.82 4.78
CA THR A 500 -45.59 -16.64 4.46
C THR A 500 -46.90 -16.01 4.93
N ALA A 501 -46.97 -15.52 6.16
CA ALA A 501 -48.20 -14.94 6.71
C ALA A 501 -48.63 -13.66 5.98
N GLU A 502 -47.67 -12.82 5.57
CA GLU A 502 -47.94 -11.57 4.86
C GLU A 502 -48.32 -11.81 3.40
N ALA A 503 -47.62 -12.74 2.74
CA ALA A 503 -47.96 -13.18 1.39
C ALA A 503 -49.37 -13.80 1.34
N LEU A 504 -49.74 -14.64 2.31
CA LEU A 504 -51.10 -15.23 2.38
C LEU A 504 -52.18 -14.16 2.55
N LYS A 505 -51.95 -13.11 3.35
CA LYS A 505 -52.90 -11.98 3.49
C LYS A 505 -53.12 -11.26 2.16
N LYS A 506 -52.08 -11.13 1.34
CA LYS A 506 -52.14 -10.53 -0.01
C LYS A 506 -52.49 -11.53 -1.12
N SER A 507 -52.73 -12.81 -0.79
CA SER A 507 -52.93 -13.88 -1.78
C SER A 507 -51.78 -14.02 -2.79
N LEU A 508 -50.54 -13.76 -2.35
CA LEU A 508 -49.32 -13.93 -3.13
C LEU A 508 -48.76 -15.35 -2.97
N ALA A 509 -48.27 -15.94 -4.07
CA ALA A 509 -47.50 -17.17 -4.00
C ALA A 509 -46.01 -16.87 -3.77
N ILE A 510 -45.34 -17.70 -2.96
CA ILE A 510 -43.88 -17.65 -2.79
C ILE A 510 -43.29 -18.94 -3.37
N TYR A 511 -42.34 -18.80 -4.27
CA TYR A 511 -41.57 -19.91 -4.84
C TYR A 511 -40.12 -19.80 -4.41
N CYS A 512 -39.52 -20.91 -4.00
CA CYS A 512 -38.12 -20.96 -3.62
C CYS A 512 -37.47 -22.15 -4.32
N SER A 513 -36.39 -21.92 -5.05
CA SER A 513 -35.67 -22.96 -5.79
C SER A 513 -34.16 -22.77 -5.70
N LEU A 514 -33.46 -23.89 -5.76
CA LEU A 514 -32.00 -23.97 -5.65
C LEU A 514 -31.52 -24.99 -6.67
N ASP A 515 -30.56 -24.61 -7.52
CA ASP A 515 -30.07 -25.48 -8.60
C ASP A 515 -29.39 -26.74 -8.06
N PRO A 516 -29.41 -27.87 -8.81
CA PRO A 516 -28.74 -29.10 -8.42
C PRO A 516 -27.23 -28.98 -8.24
N GLU A 517 -26.58 -27.97 -8.81
CA GLU A 517 -25.13 -27.76 -8.75
C GLU A 517 -24.68 -26.94 -7.54
N VAL A 518 -25.62 -26.39 -6.75
CA VAL A 518 -25.30 -25.56 -5.58
C VAL A 518 -24.95 -26.46 -4.38
N PRO A 519 -23.80 -26.26 -3.71
CA PRO A 519 -23.45 -26.98 -2.48
C PRO A 519 -24.47 -26.71 -1.36
N GLY A 520 -24.73 -27.71 -0.51
CA GLY A 520 -25.64 -27.57 0.63
C GLY A 520 -25.01 -26.87 1.83
N LEU A 521 -23.75 -27.18 2.12
CA LEU A 521 -22.98 -26.62 3.23
C LEU A 521 -21.90 -25.66 2.73
N LEU A 522 -21.91 -24.44 3.25
CA LEU A 522 -21.02 -23.34 2.85
C LEU A 522 -20.34 -22.73 4.07
N ILE A 523 -19.19 -22.09 3.86
CA ILE A 523 -18.51 -21.27 4.86
C ILE A 523 -18.66 -19.80 4.48
N GLY A 524 -19.17 -18.99 5.41
CA GLY A 524 -19.34 -17.54 5.23
C GLY A 524 -20.11 -16.90 6.37
N ASP A 525 -20.74 -15.75 6.09
CA ASP A 525 -21.55 -15.00 7.06
C ASP A 525 -23.06 -15.16 6.72
N PRO A 526 -23.76 -16.13 7.36
CA PRO A 526 -25.18 -16.36 7.11
C PRO A 526 -26.05 -15.19 7.61
N THR A 527 -25.60 -14.43 8.60
CA THR A 527 -26.36 -13.30 9.15
C THR A 527 -26.46 -12.18 8.12
N ARG A 528 -25.35 -11.84 7.46
CA ARG A 528 -25.33 -10.81 6.41
C ARG A 528 -26.01 -11.27 5.13
N LEU A 529 -25.84 -12.53 4.74
CA LEU A 529 -26.61 -13.12 3.64
C LEU A 529 -28.12 -13.01 3.91
N LYS A 530 -28.58 -13.44 5.09
CA LYS A 530 -29.98 -13.35 5.48
C LYS A 530 -30.47 -11.90 5.49
N GLN A 531 -29.66 -10.95 5.94
CA GLN A 531 -30.00 -9.53 5.91
C GLN A 531 -30.27 -9.02 4.48
N VAL A 532 -29.40 -9.36 3.52
CA VAL A 532 -29.60 -9.00 2.10
C VAL A 532 -30.89 -9.63 1.56
N LEU A 533 -31.10 -10.93 1.81
CA LEU A 533 -32.30 -11.66 1.38
C LEU A 533 -33.59 -11.07 1.94
N LEU A 534 -33.68 -10.88 3.26
CA LEU A 534 -34.87 -10.36 3.92
C LEU A 534 -35.23 -8.96 3.42
N ASN A 535 -34.24 -8.11 3.18
CA ASN A 535 -34.49 -6.77 2.65
C ASN A 535 -35.07 -6.81 1.22
N LEU A 536 -34.49 -7.62 0.32
CA LEU A 536 -35.00 -7.76 -1.05
C LEU A 536 -36.38 -8.44 -1.09
N MET A 537 -36.59 -9.50 -0.30
CA MET A 537 -37.88 -10.18 -0.19
C MET A 537 -38.97 -9.29 0.41
N SER A 538 -38.64 -8.50 1.43
CA SER A 538 -39.58 -7.54 2.02
C SER A 538 -40.02 -6.50 0.98
N ASN A 539 -39.09 -6.00 0.15
CA ASN A 539 -39.43 -5.11 -0.95
C ASN A 539 -40.34 -5.80 -1.99
N ALA A 540 -40.05 -7.05 -2.37
CA ALA A 540 -40.91 -7.81 -3.28
C ALA A 540 -42.35 -7.95 -2.72
N VAL A 541 -42.51 -8.43 -1.47
CA VAL A 541 -43.83 -8.57 -0.81
C VAL A 541 -44.58 -7.24 -0.73
N LYS A 542 -43.84 -6.16 -0.47
CA LYS A 542 -44.40 -4.82 -0.32
C LYS A 542 -44.94 -4.26 -1.63
N PHE A 543 -44.22 -4.44 -2.74
CA PHE A 543 -44.55 -3.83 -4.04
C PHE A 543 -45.34 -4.75 -4.99
N THR A 544 -45.60 -6.00 -4.61
CA THR A 544 -46.52 -6.90 -5.31
C THR A 544 -47.89 -6.93 -4.59
N GLU A 545 -48.97 -6.72 -5.34
CA GLU A 545 -50.35 -6.79 -4.83
C GLU A 545 -51.02 -8.13 -5.17
N GLN A 546 -50.75 -8.67 -6.36
CA GLN A 546 -51.24 -9.97 -6.82
C GLN A 546 -50.16 -10.68 -7.65
N GLY A 547 -50.19 -12.02 -7.66
CA GLY A 547 -49.26 -12.84 -8.41
C GLY A 547 -48.30 -13.61 -7.50
N HIS A 548 -46.98 -13.51 -7.75
CA HIS A 548 -46.00 -14.32 -7.03
C HIS A 548 -44.66 -13.61 -6.82
N ILE A 549 -43.89 -14.18 -5.91
CA ILE A 549 -42.51 -13.83 -5.60
C ILE A 549 -41.70 -15.13 -5.72
N ALA A 550 -40.60 -15.09 -6.45
CA ALA A 550 -39.71 -16.24 -6.64
C ALA A 550 -38.31 -15.91 -6.15
N VAL A 551 -37.74 -16.80 -5.34
CA VAL A 551 -36.33 -16.81 -4.95
C VAL A 551 -35.68 -17.98 -5.67
N HIS A 552 -34.69 -17.70 -6.51
CA HIS A 552 -33.93 -18.69 -7.24
C HIS A 552 -32.44 -18.53 -6.93
N VAL A 553 -31.75 -19.64 -6.69
CA VAL A 553 -30.32 -19.61 -6.39
C VAL A 553 -29.59 -20.56 -7.31
N SER A 554 -28.61 -20.02 -8.03
CA SER A 554 -27.81 -20.71 -9.04
C SER A 554 -26.31 -20.55 -8.75
N ARG A 555 -25.51 -21.45 -9.32
CA ARG A 555 -24.05 -21.39 -9.24
C ARG A 555 -23.50 -20.68 -10.48
N LEU A 556 -22.66 -19.67 -10.27
CA LEU A 556 -21.86 -19.06 -11.33
C LEU A 556 -20.50 -19.75 -11.40
N THR A 557 -19.87 -19.76 -12.58
CA THR A 557 -18.66 -20.54 -12.91
C THR A 557 -17.56 -20.46 -11.84
N THR A 558 -16.82 -21.55 -11.64
CA THR A 558 -15.85 -21.76 -10.55
C THR A 558 -14.89 -20.59 -10.37
N ALA A 559 -14.93 -20.00 -9.17
CA ALA A 559 -13.86 -19.18 -8.63
C ALA A 559 -12.61 -20.08 -8.37
N PRO A 560 -11.42 -19.49 -8.14
CA PRO A 560 -10.20 -20.25 -7.78
C PRO A 560 -10.42 -21.26 -6.63
N ASP A 561 -9.54 -22.27 -6.54
CA ASP A 561 -9.64 -23.45 -5.66
C ASP A 561 -10.29 -23.16 -4.29
N ASN A 562 -11.38 -23.89 -4.00
CA ASN A 562 -12.18 -23.87 -2.76
C ASN A 562 -13.18 -22.72 -2.55
N VAL A 563 -13.42 -21.86 -3.55
CA VAL A 563 -14.47 -20.83 -3.53
C VAL A 563 -15.56 -21.11 -4.56
N VAL A 564 -16.83 -20.91 -4.18
CA VAL A 564 -18.00 -20.98 -5.06
C VAL A 564 -18.70 -19.62 -5.10
N ARG A 565 -19.02 -19.15 -6.31
CA ARG A 565 -19.82 -17.95 -6.50
C ARG A 565 -21.28 -18.34 -6.73
N LEU A 566 -22.17 -17.85 -5.88
CA LEU A 566 -23.61 -18.09 -5.99
C LEU A 566 -24.32 -16.81 -6.43
N GLN A 567 -25.34 -16.96 -7.27
CA GLN A 567 -26.27 -15.90 -7.65
C GLN A 567 -27.62 -16.16 -7.01
N PHE A 568 -28.19 -15.12 -6.42
CA PHE A 568 -29.50 -15.11 -5.79
C PHE A 568 -30.40 -14.14 -6.55
N ASP A 569 -31.46 -14.67 -7.14
CA ASP A 569 -32.44 -13.93 -7.92
C ASP A 569 -33.76 -13.84 -7.15
N ILE A 570 -34.19 -12.62 -6.83
CA ILE A 570 -35.46 -12.33 -6.17
C ILE A 570 -36.33 -11.63 -7.20
N SER A 571 -37.29 -12.38 -7.74
CA SER A 571 -38.23 -11.92 -8.77
C SER A 571 -39.63 -11.69 -8.19
N ASP A 572 -40.29 -10.63 -8.61
CA ASP A 572 -41.65 -10.27 -8.19
C ASP A 572 -42.49 -9.86 -9.41
N THR A 573 -43.81 -10.13 -9.38
CA THR A 573 -44.75 -9.71 -10.44
C THR A 573 -45.48 -8.39 -10.11
N GLY A 574 -44.82 -7.50 -9.38
CA GLY A 574 -45.39 -6.24 -8.90
C GLY A 574 -45.39 -5.12 -9.95
N ILE A 575 -45.43 -3.88 -9.45
CA ILE A 575 -45.58 -2.66 -10.28
C ILE A 575 -44.41 -2.41 -11.24
N GLY A 576 -43.26 -3.03 -11.03
CA GLY A 576 -42.02 -2.75 -11.75
C GLY A 576 -41.48 -1.34 -11.51
N ILE A 577 -40.32 -1.06 -12.10
CA ILE A 577 -39.54 0.17 -11.86
C ILE A 577 -39.27 0.88 -13.19
N SER A 578 -39.49 2.19 -13.23
CA SER A 578 -39.23 3.02 -14.42
C SER A 578 -37.73 3.16 -14.71
N ALA A 579 -37.39 3.48 -15.97
CA ALA A 579 -36.00 3.64 -16.38
C ALA A 579 -35.25 4.71 -15.58
N ASP A 580 -35.92 5.83 -15.30
CA ASP A 580 -35.35 6.96 -14.56
C ASP A 580 -35.11 6.62 -13.08
N ALA A 581 -36.05 5.88 -12.46
CA ALA A 581 -35.93 5.47 -11.06
C ALA A 581 -34.79 4.47 -10.83
N ARG A 582 -34.47 3.60 -11.80
CA ARG A 582 -33.41 2.58 -11.66
C ARG A 582 -32.04 3.16 -11.31
N HIS A 583 -31.70 4.35 -11.81
CA HIS A 583 -30.42 4.99 -11.54
C HIS A 583 -30.30 5.52 -10.10
N GLN A 584 -31.43 5.72 -9.41
CA GLN A 584 -31.46 6.29 -8.06
C GLN A 584 -31.67 5.23 -6.96
N LEU A 585 -32.01 3.98 -7.32
CA LEU A 585 -32.38 2.93 -6.36
C LEU A 585 -31.32 2.61 -5.29
N PHE A 586 -30.04 2.77 -5.62
CA PHE A 586 -28.94 2.44 -4.71
C PHE A 586 -28.33 3.67 -4.03
N MET A 587 -28.83 4.88 -4.30
CA MET A 587 -28.35 6.09 -3.63
C MET A 587 -28.91 6.19 -2.22
N SER A 588 -28.06 6.53 -1.25
CA SER A 588 -28.45 6.69 0.15
C SER A 588 -29.58 7.71 0.30
N PHE A 589 -30.64 7.34 1.03
CA PHE A 589 -31.83 8.16 1.27
C PHE A 589 -32.66 8.51 0.02
N ALA A 590 -32.39 7.90 -1.14
CA ALA A 590 -33.18 8.10 -2.34
C ALA A 590 -34.44 7.22 -2.34
N GLN A 591 -35.55 7.78 -2.82
CA GLN A 591 -36.83 7.07 -2.97
C GLN A 591 -37.43 7.42 -4.33
N ALA A 592 -37.88 6.39 -5.07
CA ALA A 592 -38.21 6.48 -6.49
C ALA A 592 -39.39 7.41 -6.84
N ASP A 593 -40.30 7.75 -5.90
CA ASP A 593 -41.38 8.71 -6.17
C ASP A 593 -42.13 9.22 -4.91
N SER A 594 -42.74 10.41 -5.00
CA SER A 594 -43.54 11.03 -3.91
C SER A 594 -44.92 10.37 -3.67
N SER A 595 -45.40 9.57 -4.62
CA SER A 595 -46.68 8.85 -4.58
C SER A 595 -46.55 7.44 -3.99
N THR A 596 -45.43 6.76 -4.25
CA THR A 596 -45.08 5.44 -3.68
C THR A 596 -44.64 5.56 -2.22
N THR A 597 -44.00 6.68 -1.84
CA THR A 597 -43.62 6.99 -0.45
C THR A 597 -44.81 7.14 0.50
N ARG A 598 -45.92 7.75 0.05
CA ARG A 598 -47.13 7.90 0.88
C ARG A 598 -47.85 6.58 1.17
N ARG A 599 -47.70 5.59 0.29
CA ARG A 599 -48.43 4.31 0.38
C ARG A 599 -47.62 3.20 1.06
N TYR A 600 -46.30 3.26 0.97
CA TYR A 600 -45.43 2.14 1.35
C TYR A 600 -44.29 2.49 2.32
N GLY A 601 -43.89 3.77 2.49
CA GLY A 601 -42.88 4.22 3.48
C GLY A 601 -41.48 3.57 3.36
N GLY A 602 -40.51 3.96 4.21
CA GLY A 602 -39.17 3.33 4.30
C GLY A 602 -38.02 4.32 4.53
N SER A 603 -36.85 3.84 4.98
CA SER A 603 -35.65 4.66 5.22
C SER A 603 -34.92 5.07 3.92
N GLY A 604 -35.11 4.33 2.83
CA GLY A 604 -34.31 4.46 1.61
C GLY A 604 -32.87 3.96 1.76
N LEU A 605 -32.52 3.35 2.90
CA LEU A 605 -31.16 2.83 3.17
C LEU A 605 -31.01 1.34 2.87
N GLY A 606 -32.10 0.57 2.90
CA GLY A 606 -32.05 -0.88 2.76
C GLY A 606 -31.27 -1.34 1.53
N LEU A 607 -31.61 -0.85 0.32
CA LEU A 607 -30.93 -1.26 -0.92
C LEU A 607 -29.44 -0.86 -0.94
N THR A 608 -29.09 0.29 -0.38
CA THR A 608 -27.69 0.72 -0.23
C THR A 608 -26.92 -0.17 0.75
N ILE A 609 -27.53 -0.54 1.89
CA ILE A 609 -26.95 -1.50 2.84
C ILE A 609 -26.73 -2.86 2.16
N SER A 610 -27.74 -3.37 1.44
CA SER A 610 -27.61 -4.62 0.70
C SER A 610 -26.46 -4.55 -0.32
N GLN A 611 -26.31 -3.43 -1.05
CA GLN A 611 -25.25 -3.26 -2.03
C GLN A 611 -23.85 -3.27 -1.39
N GLU A 612 -23.66 -2.54 -0.29
CA GLU A 612 -22.37 -2.52 0.39
C GLU A 612 -22.06 -3.85 1.10
N LEU A 613 -23.06 -4.53 1.67
CA LEU A 613 -22.87 -5.88 2.23
C LEU A 613 -22.47 -6.89 1.15
N ALA A 614 -23.13 -6.87 -0.01
CA ALA A 614 -22.77 -7.73 -1.13
C ALA A 614 -21.33 -7.45 -1.58
N LYS A 615 -20.92 -6.18 -1.67
CA LYS A 615 -19.57 -5.78 -2.04
C LYS A 615 -18.51 -6.21 -1.01
N LEU A 616 -18.81 -6.08 0.29
CA LEU A 616 -17.94 -6.57 1.36
C LEU A 616 -17.73 -8.09 1.26
N MET A 617 -18.76 -8.82 0.84
CA MET A 617 -18.74 -10.27 0.63
C MET A 617 -18.27 -10.69 -0.78
N GLY A 618 -17.54 -9.81 -1.50
CA GLY A 618 -16.93 -10.12 -2.81
C GLY A 618 -17.90 -10.06 -4.01
N GLY A 619 -19.10 -9.52 -3.79
CA GLY A 619 -20.24 -9.59 -4.69
C GLY A 619 -20.71 -8.27 -5.30
N GLN A 620 -21.85 -8.31 -5.99
CA GLN A 620 -22.55 -7.15 -6.55
C GLN A 620 -24.07 -7.39 -6.59
N ILE A 621 -24.86 -6.31 -6.62
CA ILE A 621 -26.32 -6.35 -6.82
C ILE A 621 -26.67 -5.72 -8.17
N ARG A 622 -27.63 -6.31 -8.87
CA ARG A 622 -28.19 -5.88 -10.16
C ARG A 622 -29.70 -5.91 -10.09
N VAL A 623 -30.34 -5.13 -10.96
CA VAL A 623 -31.79 -5.07 -11.06
C VAL A 623 -32.22 -5.06 -12.53
N GLU A 624 -33.14 -5.94 -12.86
CA GLU A 624 -33.83 -5.99 -14.14
C GLU A 624 -35.33 -5.77 -13.86
N SER A 625 -35.90 -4.72 -14.43
CA SER A 625 -37.29 -4.38 -14.15
C SER A 625 -37.93 -3.63 -15.31
N GLN A 626 -39.21 -3.88 -15.52
CA GLN A 626 -40.05 -3.21 -16.50
C GLN A 626 -41.38 -2.81 -15.82
N PRO A 627 -41.87 -1.56 -16.02
CA PRO A 627 -43.13 -1.12 -15.44
C PRO A 627 -44.29 -2.03 -15.83
N GLY A 628 -45.05 -2.48 -14.82
CA GLY A 628 -46.26 -3.31 -14.96
C GLY A 628 -46.02 -4.81 -15.16
N THR A 629 -44.77 -5.27 -15.31
CA THR A 629 -44.46 -6.71 -15.45
C THR A 629 -43.74 -7.29 -14.24
N GLY A 630 -43.04 -6.45 -13.46
CA GLY A 630 -42.35 -6.86 -12.24
C GLY A 630 -40.89 -6.43 -12.16
N SER A 631 -40.16 -6.97 -11.18
CA SER A 631 -38.73 -6.72 -11.00
C SER A 631 -38.00 -8.01 -10.62
N CYS A 632 -36.74 -8.13 -11.05
CA CYS A 632 -35.80 -9.13 -10.60
C CYS A 632 -34.58 -8.42 -10.02
N PHE A 633 -34.31 -8.65 -8.74
CA PHE A 633 -33.09 -8.24 -8.06
C PHE A 633 -32.15 -9.43 -7.94
N SER A 634 -31.01 -9.34 -8.61
CA SER A 634 -29.98 -10.39 -8.63
C SER A 634 -28.78 -9.94 -7.83
N PHE A 635 -28.28 -10.76 -6.92
CA PHE A 635 -27.02 -10.50 -6.25
C PHE A 635 -26.10 -11.71 -6.23
N THR A 636 -24.79 -11.47 -6.30
CA THR A 636 -23.77 -12.52 -6.30
C THR A 636 -22.97 -12.47 -5.02
N LEU A 637 -22.58 -13.61 -4.45
CA LEU A 637 -21.68 -13.70 -3.29
C LEU A 637 -20.69 -14.84 -3.44
N ASP A 638 -19.52 -14.69 -2.84
CA ASP A 638 -18.46 -15.71 -2.80
C ASP A 638 -18.49 -16.43 -1.46
N PHE A 639 -18.52 -17.76 -1.50
CA PHE A 639 -18.49 -18.63 -0.32
C PHE A 639 -17.38 -19.66 -0.43
N GLU A 640 -16.83 -20.08 0.70
CA GLU A 640 -15.87 -21.18 0.72
C GLU A 640 -16.59 -22.52 0.91
N LEU A 641 -16.01 -23.60 0.35
CA LEU A 641 -16.54 -24.95 0.51
C LEU A 641 -16.01 -25.58 1.80
N VAL A 642 -16.88 -26.27 2.56
CA VAL A 642 -16.50 -27.01 3.77
C VAL A 642 -15.57 -28.18 3.43
N SER A 643 -15.77 -28.84 2.28
CA SER A 643 -14.89 -29.90 1.77
C SER A 643 -14.97 -30.00 0.25
N ALA A 644 -13.92 -29.57 -0.45
CA ALA A 644 -13.80 -29.71 -1.90
C ALA A 644 -13.96 -31.17 -2.37
N THR A 645 -13.50 -32.15 -1.58
CA THR A 645 -13.61 -33.58 -1.90
C THR A 645 -15.03 -34.14 -1.75
N ALA A 646 -15.84 -33.59 -0.84
CA ALA A 646 -17.22 -34.03 -0.64
C ALA A 646 -18.14 -33.51 -1.76
N ASP A 647 -17.92 -32.29 -2.24
CA ASP A 647 -18.66 -31.73 -3.38
C ASP A 647 -18.31 -32.43 -4.69
N ILE A 648 -17.04 -32.75 -4.94
CA ILE A 648 -16.63 -33.52 -6.14
C ILE A 648 -17.25 -34.93 -6.11
N ALA A 649 -17.31 -35.57 -4.94
CA ALA A 649 -17.98 -36.86 -4.78
C ALA A 649 -19.51 -36.75 -4.92
N ALA A 650 -20.11 -35.66 -4.43
CA ALA A 650 -21.54 -35.38 -4.60
C ALA A 650 -21.89 -35.09 -6.07
N GLU A 651 -21.09 -34.31 -6.80
CA GLU A 651 -21.20 -34.08 -8.25
C GLU A 651 -21.07 -35.40 -9.03
N ALA A 652 -20.07 -36.23 -8.71
CA ALA A 652 -19.86 -37.53 -9.35
C ALA A 652 -21.03 -38.50 -9.07
N SER A 653 -21.62 -38.46 -7.87
CA SER A 653 -22.79 -39.27 -7.53
C SER A 653 -24.07 -38.78 -8.21
N ARG A 654 -24.31 -37.45 -8.27
CA ARG A 654 -25.47 -36.82 -8.95
C ARG A 654 -25.45 -37.05 -10.46
N GLY A 655 -24.27 -37.12 -11.09
CA GLY A 655 -24.11 -37.43 -12.50
C GLY A 655 -24.19 -38.92 -12.87
N SER A 656 -23.99 -39.83 -11.90
CA SER A 656 -23.89 -41.28 -12.15
C SER A 656 -25.14 -42.09 -11.76
N THR A 657 -26.08 -41.54 -10.99
CA THR A 657 -27.37 -42.20 -10.68
C THR A 657 -28.45 -41.82 -11.69
N ALA A 658 -29.13 -42.82 -12.28
CA ALA A 658 -30.30 -42.57 -13.12
C ALA A 658 -31.38 -41.84 -12.31
N LEU A 659 -31.73 -40.62 -12.71
CA LEU A 659 -32.77 -39.81 -12.07
C LEU A 659 -34.10 -40.59 -12.03
N ARG A 660 -34.78 -40.55 -10.87
CA ARG A 660 -36.06 -41.23 -10.67
C ARG A 660 -37.17 -40.52 -11.47
N PRO A 661 -38.06 -41.23 -12.18
CA PRO A 661 -39.13 -40.57 -12.92
C PRO A 661 -40.09 -39.84 -11.96
N ALA A 662 -40.40 -38.57 -12.26
CA ALA A 662 -41.42 -37.80 -11.57
C ALA A 662 -42.36 -37.12 -12.58
N TRP A 663 -43.63 -37.01 -12.23
CA TRP A 663 -44.66 -36.36 -13.03
C TRP A 663 -45.15 -35.12 -12.29
N LEU A 664 -44.95 -33.94 -12.88
CA LEU A 664 -45.26 -32.65 -12.27
C LEU A 664 -46.52 -32.04 -12.90
N VAL A 665 -47.53 -31.82 -12.06
CA VAL A 665 -48.82 -31.21 -12.42
C VAL A 665 -48.90 -29.83 -11.77
N SER A 666 -48.83 -28.78 -12.58
CA SER A 666 -49.09 -27.39 -12.16
C SER A 666 -49.64 -26.60 -13.33
N GLN A 667 -50.62 -25.74 -13.07
CA GLN A 667 -51.17 -24.81 -14.08
C GLN A 667 -50.38 -23.50 -14.16
N ASN A 668 -49.56 -23.19 -13.16
CA ASN A 668 -48.78 -21.95 -13.11
C ASN A 668 -47.35 -22.19 -13.64
N PRO A 669 -46.93 -21.52 -14.74
CA PRO A 669 -45.60 -21.71 -15.32
C PRO A 669 -44.44 -21.41 -14.35
N ALA A 670 -44.58 -20.40 -13.49
CA ALA A 670 -43.54 -20.03 -12.52
C ALA A 670 -43.41 -21.07 -11.40
N GLU A 671 -44.55 -21.57 -10.92
CA GLU A 671 -44.59 -22.67 -9.96
C GLU A 671 -43.96 -23.94 -10.54
N PHE A 672 -44.34 -24.29 -11.78
CA PHE A 672 -43.80 -25.42 -12.50
C PHE A 672 -42.27 -25.34 -12.61
N ALA A 673 -41.74 -24.19 -13.03
CA ALA A 673 -40.30 -23.98 -13.15
C ALA A 673 -39.58 -24.18 -11.81
N SER A 674 -40.11 -23.59 -10.73
CA SER A 674 -39.51 -23.68 -9.39
C SER A 674 -39.50 -25.12 -8.84
N TYR A 675 -40.63 -25.82 -8.91
CA TYR A 675 -40.71 -27.20 -8.42
C TYR A 675 -39.93 -28.18 -9.28
N ARG A 676 -39.83 -27.92 -10.60
CA ARG A 676 -38.97 -28.70 -11.50
C ARG A 676 -37.51 -28.67 -11.05
N VAL A 677 -36.99 -27.48 -10.74
CA VAL A 677 -35.61 -27.30 -10.25
C VAL A 677 -35.38 -28.04 -8.93
N LEU A 678 -36.29 -27.91 -7.97
CA LEU A 678 -36.18 -28.62 -6.68
C LEU A 678 -36.24 -30.14 -6.82
N LEU A 679 -37.16 -30.66 -7.65
CA LEU A 679 -37.26 -32.10 -7.90
C LEU A 679 -35.99 -32.66 -8.57
N MET A 680 -35.39 -31.92 -9.50
CA MET A 680 -34.08 -32.26 -10.08
C MET A 680 -32.98 -32.30 -9.02
N ARG A 681 -32.95 -31.32 -8.12
CA ARG A 681 -31.98 -31.27 -7.01
C ARG A 681 -32.10 -32.50 -6.10
N PHE A 682 -33.32 -32.98 -5.84
CA PHE A 682 -33.56 -34.19 -5.04
C PHE A 682 -33.53 -35.51 -5.84
N GLY A 683 -32.95 -35.51 -7.04
CA GLY A 683 -32.66 -36.72 -7.80
C GLY A 683 -33.84 -37.29 -8.61
N TYR A 684 -34.85 -36.48 -8.91
CA TYR A 684 -35.95 -36.84 -9.79
C TYR A 684 -35.83 -36.17 -11.17
N ASN A 685 -36.41 -36.78 -12.19
CA ASN A 685 -36.57 -36.21 -13.53
C ASN A 685 -38.04 -35.83 -13.76
N PRO A 686 -38.45 -34.62 -13.37
CA PRO A 686 -39.82 -34.14 -13.49
C PRO A 686 -40.22 -33.89 -14.96
N GLN A 687 -41.25 -34.60 -15.42
CA GLN A 687 -41.89 -34.40 -16.72
C GLN A 687 -43.26 -33.70 -16.52
N PRO A 688 -43.63 -32.74 -17.38
CA PRO A 688 -44.94 -32.09 -17.31
C PRO A 688 -46.06 -33.10 -17.54
N LEU A 689 -47.11 -33.01 -16.73
CA LEU A 689 -48.30 -33.84 -16.86
C LEU A 689 -49.56 -32.96 -16.70
N SER A 690 -50.46 -33.01 -17.68
CA SER A 690 -51.74 -32.32 -17.58
C SER A 690 -52.76 -33.14 -16.78
N LEU A 691 -53.73 -32.46 -16.16
CA LEU A 691 -54.81 -33.10 -15.39
C LEU A 691 -55.63 -34.10 -16.23
N ASP A 692 -55.86 -33.80 -17.52
CA ASP A 692 -56.60 -34.69 -18.42
C ASP A 692 -55.85 -36.00 -18.73
N GLN A 693 -54.51 -35.97 -18.62
CA GLN A 693 -53.65 -37.15 -18.81
C GLN A 693 -53.47 -37.98 -17.53
N LEU A 694 -53.87 -37.45 -16.35
CA LEU A 694 -53.78 -38.17 -15.07
C LEU A 694 -54.74 -39.36 -15.00
N SER A 695 -55.96 -39.21 -15.53
CA SER A 695 -57.04 -40.20 -15.40
C SER A 695 -56.84 -41.45 -16.25
N SER A 696 -55.93 -41.42 -17.24
CA SER A 696 -55.78 -42.45 -18.27
C SER A 696 -54.51 -43.29 -18.19
N SER A 697 -53.62 -43.05 -17.21
CA SER A 697 -52.29 -43.67 -17.23
C SER A 697 -51.83 -44.26 -15.89
N GLN A 698 -51.56 -45.56 -15.89
CA GLN A 698 -50.96 -46.29 -14.78
C GLN A 698 -49.44 -46.10 -14.84
N ARG A 699 -48.94 -44.93 -14.41
CA ARG A 699 -47.51 -44.57 -14.51
C ARG A 699 -46.75 -44.92 -13.24
N SER A 700 -45.55 -45.47 -13.38
CA SER A 700 -44.59 -45.64 -12.29
C SER A 700 -43.80 -44.34 -12.05
N GLY A 701 -43.49 -44.03 -10.79
CA GLY A 701 -42.75 -42.83 -10.38
C GLY A 701 -43.49 -41.94 -9.39
N LEU A 702 -42.83 -40.85 -8.97
CA LEU A 702 -43.40 -39.84 -8.06
C LEU A 702 -44.43 -38.98 -8.82
N LEU A 703 -45.64 -38.85 -8.28
CA LEU A 703 -46.62 -37.87 -8.76
C LEU A 703 -46.54 -36.62 -7.88
N PHE A 704 -46.09 -35.50 -8.44
CA PHE A 704 -46.10 -34.20 -7.77
C PHE A 704 -47.23 -33.34 -8.34
N ALA A 705 -48.17 -32.90 -7.51
CA ALA A 705 -49.29 -32.08 -7.97
C ALA A 705 -49.47 -30.81 -7.13
N SER A 706 -49.72 -29.67 -7.78
CA SER A 706 -50.17 -28.46 -7.13
C SER A 706 -51.67 -28.26 -7.32
N THR A 707 -52.33 -27.81 -6.26
CA THR A 707 -53.74 -27.39 -6.31
C THR A 707 -53.92 -25.91 -6.66
N ALA A 708 -52.83 -25.16 -6.83
CA ALA A 708 -52.89 -23.74 -7.15
C ALA A 708 -53.54 -23.53 -8.52
N GLY A 709 -54.58 -22.68 -8.57
CA GLY A 709 -55.32 -22.36 -9.80
C GLY A 709 -56.39 -23.37 -10.20
N LEU A 710 -56.53 -24.51 -9.49
CA LEU A 710 -57.53 -25.52 -9.83
C LEU A 710 -58.95 -25.12 -9.41
N ASP A 711 -59.92 -25.33 -10.28
CA ASP A 711 -61.34 -25.21 -9.94
C ASP A 711 -61.85 -26.45 -9.16
N ARG A 712 -63.10 -26.39 -8.67
CA ARG A 712 -63.70 -27.49 -7.90
C ARG A 712 -63.80 -28.81 -8.67
N THR A 713 -64.00 -28.75 -10.00
CA THR A 713 -64.12 -29.95 -10.85
C THR A 713 -62.75 -30.57 -11.09
N GLN A 714 -61.73 -29.74 -11.33
CA GLN A 714 -60.35 -30.15 -11.49
C GLN A 714 -59.76 -30.71 -10.19
N LEU A 715 -60.12 -30.15 -9.03
CA LEU A 715 -59.78 -30.69 -7.71
C LEU A 715 -60.39 -32.07 -7.48
N ALA A 716 -61.65 -32.30 -7.90
CA ALA A 716 -62.29 -33.61 -7.82
C ALA A 716 -61.60 -34.64 -8.72
N SER A 717 -61.25 -34.25 -9.96
CA SER A 717 -60.47 -35.09 -10.88
C SER A 717 -59.08 -35.43 -10.34
N LEU A 718 -58.40 -34.47 -9.71
CA LEU A 718 -57.11 -34.70 -9.06
C LEU A 718 -57.25 -35.68 -7.89
N ASN A 719 -58.27 -35.52 -7.04
CA ASN A 719 -58.53 -36.42 -5.91
C ASN A 719 -58.82 -37.85 -6.37
N GLN A 720 -59.59 -38.01 -7.45
CA GLN A 720 -59.86 -39.32 -8.06
C GLN A 720 -58.59 -39.96 -8.64
N ALA A 721 -57.74 -39.18 -9.30
CA ALA A 721 -56.49 -39.67 -9.85
C ALA A 721 -55.47 -40.04 -8.76
N LEU A 722 -55.41 -39.29 -7.66
CA LEU A 722 -54.60 -39.62 -6.48
C LEU A 722 -55.05 -40.93 -5.82
N GLN A 723 -56.36 -41.22 -5.78
CA GLN A 723 -56.88 -42.51 -5.30
C GLN A 723 -56.51 -43.68 -6.20
N ALA A 724 -56.38 -43.46 -7.50
CA ALA A 724 -56.03 -44.49 -8.48
C ALA A 724 -54.50 -44.71 -8.59
N HIS A 725 -53.69 -43.73 -8.19
CA HIS A 725 -52.22 -43.80 -8.25
C HIS A 725 -51.68 -44.75 -7.20
N ARG A 726 -50.85 -45.72 -7.62
CA ARG A 726 -50.21 -46.70 -6.72
C ARG A 726 -48.79 -46.34 -6.32
N GLY A 727 -48.20 -45.29 -6.90
CA GLY A 727 -46.87 -44.79 -6.55
C GLY A 727 -46.90 -43.71 -5.46
N ALA A 728 -45.72 -43.23 -5.06
CA ALA A 728 -45.61 -42.08 -4.17
C ALA A 728 -46.24 -40.83 -4.79
N ALA A 729 -47.02 -40.08 -4.02
CA ALA A 729 -47.65 -38.82 -4.42
C ALA A 729 -47.37 -37.71 -3.40
N LEU A 730 -46.90 -36.57 -3.88
CA LEU A 730 -46.71 -35.35 -3.09
C LEU A 730 -47.61 -34.24 -3.64
N VAL A 731 -48.52 -33.76 -2.82
CA VAL A 731 -49.49 -32.73 -3.24
C VAL A 731 -49.26 -31.45 -2.45
N VAL A 732 -49.06 -30.34 -3.14
CA VAL A 732 -48.95 -29.02 -2.54
C VAL A 732 -50.31 -28.32 -2.59
N CYS A 733 -50.82 -27.94 -1.43
CA CYS A 733 -52.13 -27.33 -1.30
C CYS A 733 -52.18 -26.11 -0.40
N SER A 734 -53.11 -25.20 -0.70
CA SER A 734 -53.41 -24.10 0.22
C SER A 734 -54.12 -24.64 1.45
N VAL A 735 -53.90 -24.01 2.60
CA VAL A 735 -54.40 -24.46 3.92
C VAL A 735 -55.92 -24.69 3.91
N HIS A 736 -56.68 -23.92 3.11
CA HIS A 736 -58.13 -24.03 2.99
C HIS A 736 -58.62 -25.22 2.15
N LEU A 737 -57.80 -25.73 1.23
CA LEU A 737 -58.16 -26.85 0.36
C LEU A 737 -57.78 -28.22 0.94
N ARG A 738 -57.04 -28.24 2.06
CA ARG A 738 -56.62 -29.48 2.73
C ARG A 738 -57.78 -30.36 3.17
N GLN A 739 -58.90 -29.75 3.59
CA GLN A 739 -60.11 -30.48 4.02
C GLN A 739 -60.86 -31.15 2.85
N VAL A 740 -60.64 -30.69 1.61
CA VAL A 740 -61.33 -31.18 0.40
C VAL A 740 -60.65 -32.44 -0.16
N LEU A 741 -59.35 -32.60 0.08
CA LEU A 741 -58.55 -33.76 -0.33
C LEU A 741 -58.62 -34.88 0.73
N SER A 742 -59.77 -35.52 0.88
CA SER A 742 -60.05 -36.52 1.92
C SER A 742 -59.41 -37.90 1.71
N ALA A 743 -58.66 -38.12 0.63
CA ALA A 743 -58.24 -39.46 0.20
C ALA A 743 -56.79 -39.85 0.50
N CYS A 744 -55.95 -38.94 0.99
CA CYS A 744 -54.54 -39.21 1.27
C CYS A 744 -54.34 -39.70 2.72
N GLY A 745 -54.88 -40.87 3.03
CA GLY A 745 -54.69 -41.59 4.31
C GLY A 745 -53.81 -42.85 4.20
N THR A 746 -53.21 -43.10 3.03
CA THR A 746 -52.30 -44.24 2.82
C THR A 746 -50.85 -43.76 2.85
N GLY A 747 -49.91 -44.60 3.29
CA GLY A 747 -48.47 -44.27 3.40
C GLY A 747 -47.80 -43.75 2.12
N HIS A 748 -48.49 -43.81 0.97
CA HIS A 748 -47.98 -43.45 -0.34
C HIS A 748 -48.36 -42.02 -0.80
N CYS A 749 -49.18 -41.27 -0.06
CA CYS A 749 -49.53 -39.87 -0.40
C CYS A 749 -49.20 -38.91 0.77
N ARG A 750 -48.57 -37.77 0.46
CA ARG A 750 -48.28 -36.68 1.41
C ARG A 750 -48.83 -35.35 0.93
N LEU A 751 -49.45 -34.61 1.85
CA LEU A 751 -49.98 -33.27 1.62
C LEU A 751 -49.04 -32.24 2.27
N CYS A 752 -48.55 -31.28 1.48
CA CYS A 752 -47.77 -30.14 1.93
C CYS A 752 -48.55 -28.85 1.78
N ASN A 753 -48.29 -27.89 2.66
CA ASN A 753 -48.86 -26.56 2.54
C ASN A 753 -48.06 -25.71 1.54
N ALA A 754 -48.75 -24.90 0.74
CA ALA A 754 -48.11 -23.83 -0.03
C ALA A 754 -47.82 -22.61 0.88
N PRO A 755 -46.66 -21.94 0.74
CA PRO A 755 -45.54 -22.28 -0.13
C PRO A 755 -44.71 -23.46 0.42
N ILE A 756 -44.26 -24.36 -0.45
CA ILE A 756 -43.35 -25.44 -0.07
C ILE A 756 -41.90 -24.96 -0.19
N THR A 757 -41.16 -25.00 0.91
CA THR A 757 -39.73 -24.66 0.95
C THR A 757 -38.85 -25.86 0.58
N PRO A 758 -37.56 -25.64 0.21
CA PRO A 758 -36.63 -26.73 -0.08
C PRO A 758 -36.57 -27.78 1.04
N VAL A 759 -36.45 -27.36 2.30
CA VAL A 759 -36.39 -28.27 3.47
C VAL A 759 -37.69 -29.05 3.66
N GLN A 760 -38.85 -28.40 3.49
CA GLN A 760 -40.15 -29.08 3.58
C GLN A 760 -40.34 -30.11 2.48
N MET A 761 -39.91 -29.80 1.24
CA MET A 761 -39.96 -30.74 0.13
C MET A 761 -39.01 -31.92 0.37
N HIS A 762 -37.77 -31.66 0.80
CA HIS A 762 -36.80 -32.71 1.10
C HIS A 762 -37.34 -33.68 2.15
N LYS A 763 -37.88 -33.14 3.25
CA LYS A 763 -38.50 -33.92 4.32
C LYS A 763 -39.69 -34.75 3.82
N ALA A 764 -40.59 -34.15 3.04
CA ALA A 764 -41.77 -34.84 2.51
C ALA A 764 -41.39 -35.98 1.53
N LEU A 765 -40.35 -35.79 0.73
CA LEU A 765 -39.82 -36.82 -0.17
C LEU A 765 -39.14 -37.95 0.60
N ALA A 766 -38.33 -37.62 1.62
CA ALA A 766 -37.70 -38.62 2.47
C ALA A 766 -38.74 -39.49 3.22
N GLU A 767 -39.81 -38.88 3.74
CA GLU A 767 -40.91 -39.60 4.37
C GLU A 767 -41.64 -40.54 3.40
N LEU A 768 -41.81 -40.13 2.13
CA LEU A 768 -42.41 -40.96 1.09
C LEU A 768 -41.50 -42.14 0.71
N ASP A 769 -40.19 -41.91 0.61
CA ASP A 769 -39.20 -42.95 0.32
C ASP A 769 -39.11 -43.98 1.47
N MET A 770 -39.19 -43.53 2.72
CA MET A 770 -39.22 -44.43 3.90
C MET A 770 -40.52 -45.25 4.00
N ALA A 771 -41.65 -44.68 3.56
CA ALA A 771 -42.94 -45.39 3.57
C ALA A 771 -43.03 -46.51 2.51
N SER A 772 -42.19 -46.48 1.48
CA SER A 772 -42.08 -47.55 0.48
C SER A 772 -41.26 -48.78 0.92
N ASP A 773 -40.42 -48.67 1.96
CA ASP A 773 -39.41 -49.70 2.29
C ASP A 773 -39.70 -50.57 3.53
N SER A 774 -40.64 -50.26 4.43
CA SER A 774 -40.91 -51.14 5.60
C SER A 774 -42.25 -50.93 6.32
N HIS A 775 -42.92 -52.04 6.67
CA HIS A 775 -43.87 -52.13 7.79
C HIS A 775 -43.17 -51.83 9.13
N VAL A 776 -43.19 -50.59 9.63
CA VAL A 776 -42.96 -50.27 11.05
C VAL A 776 -43.79 -49.04 11.46
N ALA A 777 -44.32 -49.11 12.68
CA ALA A 777 -45.36 -48.29 13.29
C ALA A 777 -45.28 -46.77 13.07
N ALA A 778 -46.46 -46.20 12.78
CA ALA A 778 -46.74 -44.78 12.87
C ALA A 778 -46.66 -44.30 14.32
N THR A 779 -45.94 -43.20 14.55
CA THR A 779 -46.20 -42.31 15.69
C THR A 779 -46.60 -40.96 15.13
N GLU A 780 -47.90 -40.70 15.16
CA GLU A 780 -48.50 -39.38 15.04
C GLU A 780 -48.00 -38.49 16.19
N TYR A 781 -47.59 -37.26 15.87
CA TYR A 781 -47.55 -36.18 16.86
C TYR A 781 -48.69 -35.23 16.53
N ASP A 782 -49.78 -35.41 17.28
CA ASP A 782 -50.89 -34.48 17.36
C ASP A 782 -50.43 -33.20 18.07
N LEU A 783 -50.73 -32.05 17.46
CA LEU A 783 -50.64 -30.74 18.12
C LEU A 783 -52.02 -30.41 18.66
N ASP A 784 -52.29 -30.84 19.89
CA ASP A 784 -53.35 -30.24 20.69
C ASP A 784 -52.94 -30.04 22.15
N VAL A 785 -53.50 -28.97 22.71
CA VAL A 785 -53.23 -28.33 23.98
C VAL A 785 -53.47 -29.28 25.17
N PHE A 786 -52.44 -29.55 25.99
CA PHE A 786 -52.62 -30.19 27.31
C PHE A 786 -52.71 -29.15 28.43
N PRO A 787 -53.77 -29.15 29.26
CA PRO A 787 -53.69 -28.71 30.65
C PRO A 787 -52.86 -29.73 31.44
N ASN A 788 -51.95 -29.26 32.28
CA ASN A 788 -51.05 -30.08 33.10
C ASN A 788 -51.83 -30.95 34.12
N PRO A 789 -51.69 -32.30 34.13
CA PRO A 789 -52.35 -33.16 35.12
C PRO A 789 -51.53 -33.51 36.38
N LEU A 790 -50.37 -32.89 36.64
CA LEU A 790 -49.57 -33.19 37.85
C LEU A 790 -49.12 -31.91 38.55
N GLY A 791 -49.71 -31.63 39.71
CA GLY A 791 -49.49 -30.42 40.51
C GLY A 791 -48.12 -30.30 41.19
N ARG A 792 -47.06 -30.07 40.42
CA ARG A 792 -45.79 -29.50 40.91
C ARG A 792 -45.41 -28.29 40.06
N SER A 793 -45.43 -27.11 40.68
CA SER A 793 -45.02 -25.84 40.05
C SER A 793 -43.48 -25.73 40.01
N LEU A 794 -42.92 -25.57 38.82
CA LEU A 794 -41.49 -25.34 38.61
C LEU A 794 -41.07 -24.01 39.26
N SER A 795 -40.05 -24.01 40.10
CA SER A 795 -39.54 -22.81 40.77
C SER A 795 -38.32 -22.27 40.03
N VAL A 796 -38.42 -21.02 39.57
CA VAL A 796 -37.45 -20.35 38.68
C VAL A 796 -36.88 -19.11 39.35
N LEU A 797 -35.56 -19.00 39.39
CA LEU A 797 -34.86 -17.77 39.79
C LEU A 797 -34.55 -16.96 38.53
N VAL A 798 -34.91 -15.68 38.51
CA VAL A 798 -34.65 -14.78 37.38
C VAL A 798 -33.79 -13.62 37.87
N ALA A 799 -32.58 -13.54 37.34
CA ALA A 799 -31.64 -12.45 37.60
C ALA A 799 -31.59 -11.54 36.36
N GLU A 800 -32.16 -10.35 36.51
CA GLU A 800 -32.30 -9.35 35.45
C GLU A 800 -32.31 -7.97 36.12
N ASP A 801 -31.54 -7.01 35.62
CA ASP A 801 -31.41 -5.68 36.26
C ASP A 801 -32.52 -4.71 35.82
N ASN A 802 -33.14 -4.96 34.67
CA ASN A 802 -34.20 -4.12 34.12
C ASN A 802 -35.60 -4.55 34.62
N PRO A 803 -36.33 -3.68 35.35
CA PRO A 803 -37.63 -4.02 35.92
C PRO A 803 -38.73 -4.33 34.88
N VAL A 804 -38.61 -3.79 33.65
CA VAL A 804 -39.54 -4.10 32.55
C VAL A 804 -39.33 -5.52 32.05
N ASN A 805 -38.06 -5.93 31.84
CA ASN A 805 -37.72 -7.28 31.42
C ASN A 805 -38.11 -8.31 32.49
N GLN A 806 -37.87 -8.00 33.77
CA GLN A 806 -38.34 -8.82 34.90
C GLN A 806 -39.85 -9.06 34.84
N MET A 807 -40.64 -8.02 34.58
CA MET A 807 -42.09 -8.12 34.49
C MET A 807 -42.55 -8.98 33.31
N VAL A 808 -41.91 -8.86 32.14
CA VAL A 808 -42.21 -9.66 30.95
C VAL A 808 -41.87 -11.14 31.19
N VAL A 809 -40.66 -11.44 31.66
CA VAL A 809 -40.21 -12.82 31.92
C VAL A 809 -41.07 -13.46 33.00
N ARG A 810 -41.38 -12.73 34.07
CA ARG A 810 -42.29 -13.19 35.12
C ARG A 810 -43.68 -13.52 34.58
N GLY A 811 -44.26 -12.63 33.78
CA GLY A 811 -45.60 -12.84 33.20
C GLY A 811 -45.67 -14.06 32.28
N LEU A 812 -44.60 -14.34 31.52
CA LEU A 812 -44.52 -15.55 30.69
C LEU A 812 -44.38 -16.83 31.54
N LEU A 813 -43.56 -16.81 32.59
CA LEU A 813 -43.35 -17.94 33.49
C LEU A 813 -44.59 -18.27 34.34
N GLU A 814 -45.25 -17.26 34.91
CA GLU A 814 -46.47 -17.43 35.71
C GLU A 814 -47.64 -17.97 34.86
N LYS A 815 -47.76 -17.55 33.59
CA LYS A 815 -48.74 -18.11 32.63
C LYS A 815 -48.53 -19.62 32.37
N ARG A 816 -47.33 -20.15 32.61
CA ARG A 816 -47.01 -21.60 32.50
C ARG A 816 -47.06 -22.33 33.86
N GLY A 817 -47.51 -21.65 34.93
CA GLY A 817 -47.66 -22.23 36.27
C GLY A 817 -46.37 -22.34 37.08
N CYS A 818 -45.32 -21.59 36.70
CA CYS A 818 -44.04 -21.56 37.42
C CYS A 818 -44.10 -20.58 38.60
N MET A 819 -43.41 -20.89 39.70
CA MET A 819 -43.13 -19.94 40.79
C MET A 819 -41.86 -19.17 40.48
N VAL A 820 -41.92 -17.83 40.50
CA VAL A 820 -40.81 -16.98 40.06
C VAL A 820 -40.25 -16.18 41.24
N LYS A 821 -38.94 -16.26 41.44
CA LYS A 821 -38.19 -15.36 42.34
C LYS A 821 -37.34 -14.41 41.49
N LEU A 822 -37.56 -13.11 41.64
CA LEU A 822 -36.80 -12.06 40.95
C LEU A 822 -35.65 -11.55 41.82
N VAL A 823 -34.50 -11.30 41.21
CA VAL A 823 -33.33 -10.63 41.78
C VAL A 823 -32.73 -9.66 40.74
N THR A 824 -32.01 -8.64 41.20
CA THR A 824 -31.59 -7.51 40.35
C THR A 824 -30.13 -7.56 39.87
N ASN A 825 -29.33 -8.49 40.39
CA ASN A 825 -27.92 -8.64 40.05
C ASN A 825 -27.40 -10.05 40.36
N GLY A 826 -26.21 -10.38 39.85
CA GLY A 826 -25.60 -11.70 40.03
C GLY A 826 -25.26 -12.05 41.49
N ALA A 827 -24.96 -11.05 42.34
CA ALA A 827 -24.61 -11.28 43.73
C ALA A 827 -25.83 -11.70 44.57
N GLU A 828 -26.97 -11.07 44.33
CA GLU A 828 -28.27 -11.48 44.90
C GLU A 828 -28.68 -12.88 44.41
N ALA A 829 -28.49 -13.17 43.12
CA ALA A 829 -28.78 -14.49 42.56
C ALA A 829 -27.98 -15.60 43.27
N LEU A 830 -26.67 -15.36 43.47
CA LEU A 830 -25.80 -16.27 44.21
C LEU A 830 -26.22 -16.40 45.68
N ALA A 831 -26.55 -15.31 46.36
CA ALA A 831 -26.97 -15.33 47.76
C ALA A 831 -28.28 -16.10 47.97
N VAL A 832 -29.27 -15.87 47.11
CA VAL A 832 -30.56 -16.58 47.14
C VAL A 832 -30.38 -18.06 46.84
N TYR A 833 -29.55 -18.41 45.86
CA TYR A 833 -29.26 -19.80 45.53
C TYR A 833 -28.53 -20.53 46.67
N ARG A 834 -27.51 -19.91 47.28
CA ARG A 834 -26.77 -20.49 48.42
C ARG A 834 -27.64 -20.75 49.64
N ALA A 835 -28.64 -19.90 49.87
CA ALA A 835 -29.54 -20.06 51.01
C ALA A 835 -30.43 -21.29 50.89
N ASN A 836 -30.86 -21.65 49.67
CA ASN A 836 -31.70 -22.84 49.45
C ASN A 836 -31.54 -23.41 48.03
N PRO A 837 -30.49 -24.21 47.75
CA PRO A 837 -30.16 -24.67 46.40
C PRO A 837 -31.21 -25.61 45.79
N GLU A 838 -31.87 -26.42 46.61
CA GLU A 838 -32.89 -27.40 46.18
C GLU A 838 -34.21 -26.73 45.77
N GLN A 839 -34.39 -25.45 46.10
CA GLN A 839 -35.61 -24.71 45.80
C GLN A 839 -35.78 -24.43 44.31
N PHE A 840 -34.70 -24.28 43.54
CA PHE A 840 -34.74 -23.80 42.16
C PHE A 840 -34.35 -24.90 41.16
N GLN A 841 -35.17 -25.09 40.12
CA GLN A 841 -34.90 -26.06 39.06
C GLN A 841 -34.34 -25.38 37.79
N LEU A 842 -34.56 -24.08 37.66
CA LEU A 842 -34.09 -23.24 36.55
C LEU A 842 -33.65 -21.88 37.08
N ILE A 843 -32.52 -21.39 36.57
CA ILE A 843 -32.07 -20.01 36.75
C ILE A 843 -32.01 -19.35 35.37
N LEU A 844 -32.76 -18.28 35.16
CA LEU A 844 -32.59 -17.38 34.02
C LEU A 844 -31.64 -16.26 34.45
N MET A 845 -30.50 -16.16 33.78
CA MET A 845 -29.39 -15.28 34.20
C MET A 845 -29.05 -14.30 33.08
N ASP A 846 -29.26 -13.01 33.32
CA ASP A 846 -28.75 -11.97 32.43
C ASP A 846 -27.21 -11.93 32.44
N GLY A 847 -26.61 -11.86 31.26
CA GLY A 847 -25.15 -11.86 31.11
C GLY A 847 -24.50 -10.59 31.64
N GLU A 848 -25.14 -9.44 31.46
CA GLU A 848 -24.61 -8.12 31.80
C GLU A 848 -25.48 -7.47 32.89
N MET A 849 -25.02 -7.48 34.14
CA MET A 849 -25.73 -6.88 35.28
C MET A 849 -24.75 -6.08 36.15
N PRO A 850 -25.20 -5.02 36.85
CA PRO A 850 -24.38 -4.25 37.80
C PRO A 850 -24.01 -5.09 39.03
N VAL A 851 -22.98 -4.66 39.78
CA VAL A 851 -22.42 -5.32 40.98
C VAL A 851 -21.69 -6.64 40.70
N MET A 852 -22.36 -7.60 40.05
CA MET A 852 -21.80 -8.88 39.63
C MET A 852 -22.50 -9.32 38.35
N ASP A 853 -21.71 -9.56 37.30
CA ASP A 853 -22.21 -10.04 36.02
C ASP A 853 -22.68 -11.51 36.09
N GLY A 854 -23.50 -11.92 35.12
CA GLY A 854 -24.10 -13.26 35.11
C GLY A 854 -23.10 -14.39 34.89
N PHE A 855 -21.98 -14.14 34.21
CA PHE A 855 -20.95 -15.13 33.97
C PHE A 855 -20.16 -15.43 35.24
N GLU A 856 -19.81 -14.40 36.00
CA GLU A 856 -19.16 -14.52 37.30
C GLU A 856 -20.08 -15.16 38.33
N ALA A 857 -21.36 -14.76 38.37
CA ALA A 857 -22.37 -15.41 39.21
C ALA A 857 -22.48 -16.91 38.89
N THR A 858 -22.49 -17.28 37.61
CA THR A 858 -22.54 -18.69 37.16
C THR A 858 -21.30 -19.45 37.63
N ARG A 859 -20.09 -18.90 37.45
CA ARG A 859 -18.84 -19.53 37.93
C ARG A 859 -18.88 -19.79 39.43
N GLN A 860 -19.39 -18.83 40.21
CA GLN A 860 -19.50 -18.96 41.67
C GLN A 860 -20.58 -19.96 42.10
N ILE A 861 -21.70 -20.04 41.39
CA ILE A 861 -22.73 -21.07 41.61
C ILE A 861 -22.15 -22.46 41.34
N ARG A 862 -21.46 -22.64 40.20
CA ARG A 862 -20.81 -23.92 39.83
C ARG A 862 -19.69 -24.33 40.78
N ALA A 863 -18.95 -23.37 41.34
CA ALA A 863 -17.95 -23.65 42.37
C ALA A 863 -18.60 -24.10 43.69
N PHE A 864 -19.69 -23.44 44.10
CA PHE A 864 -20.45 -23.78 45.29
C PHE A 864 -21.08 -25.17 45.20
N GLU A 865 -21.70 -25.51 44.06
CA GLU A 865 -22.26 -26.84 43.80
C GLU A 865 -21.20 -27.94 43.90
N ARG A 866 -20.02 -27.74 43.30
CA ARG A 866 -18.88 -28.68 43.39
C ARG A 866 -18.38 -28.85 44.82
N GLN A 867 -18.26 -27.76 45.57
CA GLN A 867 -17.80 -27.78 46.97
C GLN A 867 -18.77 -28.55 47.87
N HIS A 868 -20.08 -28.46 47.63
CA HIS A 868 -21.12 -29.06 48.47
C HIS A 868 -21.71 -30.36 47.88
N ARG A 869 -21.15 -30.84 46.75
CA ARG A 869 -21.59 -32.05 46.02
C ARG A 869 -23.08 -32.01 45.63
N LEU A 870 -23.56 -30.84 45.23
CA LEU A 870 -24.94 -30.64 44.77
C LEU A 870 -25.05 -30.96 43.26
N PRO A 871 -26.23 -31.41 42.77
CA PRO A 871 -26.48 -31.51 41.35
C PRO A 871 -26.50 -30.12 40.70
N ALA A 872 -25.92 -30.02 39.50
CA ALA A 872 -25.87 -28.76 38.77
C ALA A 872 -27.28 -28.28 38.38
N VAL A 873 -27.70 -27.12 38.87
CA VAL A 873 -28.96 -26.47 38.47
C VAL A 873 -28.87 -26.02 37.01
N THR A 874 -29.98 -26.05 36.27
CA THR A 874 -30.01 -25.54 34.89
C THR A 874 -29.94 -24.02 34.91
N ILE A 875 -28.92 -23.44 34.28
CA ILE A 875 -28.72 -21.99 34.14
C ILE A 875 -28.81 -21.64 32.66
N VAL A 876 -29.76 -20.77 32.30
CA VAL A 876 -29.98 -20.30 30.92
C VAL A 876 -29.67 -18.82 30.83
N ALA A 877 -28.77 -18.45 29.94
CA ALA A 877 -28.33 -17.08 29.72
C ALA A 877 -29.43 -16.25 29.04
N LEU A 878 -29.68 -15.02 29.48
CA LEU A 878 -30.47 -14.04 28.73
C LEU A 878 -29.50 -13.08 28.05
N THR A 879 -29.41 -13.08 26.71
CA THR A 879 -28.40 -12.29 26.00
C THR A 879 -29.02 -11.34 24.97
N ALA A 880 -28.47 -10.13 24.82
CA ALA A 880 -28.96 -9.15 23.82
C ALA A 880 -28.60 -9.53 22.37
N HIS A 881 -27.58 -10.36 22.17
CA HIS A 881 -27.11 -10.82 20.85
C HIS A 881 -26.61 -12.28 20.90
N ILE A 882 -27.00 -13.09 19.91
CA ILE A 882 -26.60 -14.50 19.75
C ILE A 882 -25.26 -14.58 18.99
N PHE A 883 -24.26 -13.76 19.37
CA PHE A 883 -22.91 -13.88 18.82
C PHE A 883 -22.12 -14.96 19.57
N ASP A 884 -21.23 -15.67 18.86
CA ASP A 884 -20.46 -16.79 19.41
C ASP A 884 -19.56 -16.41 20.60
N SER A 885 -19.10 -15.16 20.72
CA SER A 885 -18.23 -14.72 21.83
C SER A 885 -18.90 -14.76 23.20
N HIS A 886 -20.17 -14.33 23.32
CA HIS A 886 -20.93 -14.41 24.57
C HIS A 886 -21.43 -15.82 24.85
N ARG A 887 -21.71 -16.60 23.81
CA ARG A 887 -22.07 -18.02 23.92
C ARG A 887 -20.88 -18.84 24.45
N GLN A 888 -19.69 -18.60 23.92
CA GLN A 888 -18.46 -19.25 24.35
C GLN A 888 -18.10 -18.88 25.80
N ALA A 889 -18.20 -17.59 26.16
CA ALA A 889 -18.05 -17.14 27.55
C ALA A 889 -19.09 -17.76 28.51
N GLY A 890 -20.33 -17.95 28.05
CA GLY A 890 -21.40 -18.61 28.81
C GLY A 890 -21.13 -20.11 29.03
N VAL A 891 -20.69 -20.81 27.99
CA VAL A 891 -20.29 -22.23 28.08
C VAL A 891 -19.08 -22.40 29.00
N GLU A 892 -18.06 -21.56 28.87
CA GLU A 892 -16.87 -21.56 29.74
C GLU A 892 -17.23 -21.24 31.21
N ALA A 893 -18.21 -20.36 31.44
CA ALA A 893 -18.73 -20.07 32.77
C ALA A 893 -19.57 -21.22 33.36
N GLY A 894 -20.05 -22.15 32.54
CA GLY A 894 -20.85 -23.32 32.94
C GLY A 894 -22.37 -23.16 32.80
N MET A 895 -22.83 -22.26 31.93
CA MET A 895 -24.26 -22.14 31.56
C MET A 895 -24.71 -23.29 30.66
N ASN A 896 -25.98 -23.66 30.73
CA ASN A 896 -26.54 -24.83 30.04
C ASN A 896 -27.18 -24.48 28.69
N ASP A 897 -27.74 -23.29 28.55
CA ASP A 897 -28.41 -22.83 27.33
C ASP A 897 -28.50 -21.29 27.29
N TYR A 898 -29.08 -20.73 26.23
CA TYR A 898 -29.24 -19.28 26.04
C TYR A 898 -30.58 -18.93 25.39
N LEU A 899 -31.13 -17.77 25.78
CA LEU A 899 -32.31 -17.15 25.20
C LEU A 899 -31.99 -15.72 24.80
N ALA A 900 -32.36 -15.36 23.57
CA ALA A 900 -32.18 -14.00 23.07
C ALA A 900 -33.20 -13.04 23.71
N LYS A 901 -32.74 -11.82 24.01
CA LYS A 901 -33.57 -10.69 24.43
C LYS A 901 -34.04 -9.91 23.19
N PRO A 902 -35.32 -9.51 23.10
CA PRO A 902 -36.39 -9.75 24.06
C PRO A 902 -36.81 -11.24 24.10
N VAL A 903 -37.03 -11.76 25.31
CA VAL A 903 -37.34 -13.18 25.54
C VAL A 903 -38.64 -13.55 24.83
N GLN A 904 -38.55 -14.40 23.81
CA GLN A 904 -39.71 -14.86 23.06
C GLN A 904 -40.42 -16.00 23.80
N ARG A 905 -41.75 -15.95 23.79
CA ARG A 905 -42.62 -16.93 24.46
C ARG A 905 -42.28 -18.37 24.06
N ASP A 906 -42.22 -18.64 22.76
CA ASP A 906 -42.11 -20.01 22.26
C ASP A 906 -40.75 -20.63 22.61
N ALA A 907 -39.67 -19.83 22.57
CA ALA A 907 -38.34 -20.25 22.98
C ALA A 907 -38.23 -20.52 24.49
N LEU A 908 -38.80 -19.64 25.32
CA LEU A 908 -38.85 -19.82 26.77
C LEU A 908 -39.67 -21.06 27.17
N TYR A 909 -40.78 -21.32 26.48
CA TYR A 909 -41.63 -22.48 26.76
C TYR A 909 -40.97 -23.79 26.35
N ALA A 910 -40.22 -23.81 25.23
CA ALA A 910 -39.44 -24.99 24.85
C ALA A 910 -38.42 -25.39 25.93
N VAL A 911 -37.75 -24.43 26.57
CA VAL A 911 -36.82 -24.67 27.68
C VAL A 911 -37.55 -25.27 28.90
N ILE A 912 -38.73 -24.73 29.23
CA ILE A 912 -39.55 -25.22 30.36
C ILE A 912 -40.05 -26.65 30.08
N ASP A 913 -40.56 -26.90 28.87
CA ASP A 913 -41.09 -28.20 28.48
C ASP A 913 -39.98 -29.27 28.44
N ALA A 914 -38.77 -28.91 28.00
CA ALA A 914 -37.60 -29.79 28.07
C ALA A 914 -37.23 -30.18 29.51
N LEU A 915 -37.36 -29.26 30.46
CA LEU A 915 -37.09 -29.53 31.88
C LEU A 915 -38.18 -30.39 32.52
N LEU A 916 -39.46 -30.10 32.25
CA LEU A 916 -40.59 -30.89 32.73
C LEU A 916 -40.58 -32.33 32.19
N ASN A 917 -40.06 -32.54 30.98
CA ASN A 917 -39.92 -33.87 30.39
C ASN A 917 -38.71 -34.65 30.95
N ARG A 918 -37.62 -33.99 31.37
CA ARG A 918 -36.46 -34.63 32.01
C ARG A 918 -36.77 -35.21 33.39
N ASP A 919 -37.64 -34.55 34.16
CA ASP A 919 -38.07 -35.04 35.47
C ASP A 919 -39.09 -36.19 35.42
N LYS A 920 -39.70 -36.47 34.25
CA LYS A 920 -40.54 -37.66 34.05
C LYS A 920 -39.74 -38.93 33.75
N ALA A 921 -38.48 -38.80 33.36
CA ALA A 921 -37.60 -39.91 32.98
C ALA A 921 -36.63 -40.36 34.11
N ARG A 922 -36.68 -39.68 35.26
CA ARG A 922 -36.07 -40.08 36.53
C ARG A 922 -37.14 -40.61 37.46
#